data_AF-A0A449AVX0-F1
#
_entry.id   AF-A0A449AVX0-F1
#
_cell.length_a   1.000
_cell.length_b   1.000
_cell.length_c   1.000
_cell.angle_alpha   90.00
_cell.angle_beta   90.00
_cell.angle_gamma   90.00
#
_symmetry.space_group_name_H-M   'P 1'
#
loop_
_entity.id
_entity.type
_entity.pdbx_description
1 polymer ?
#
loop_
_entity_poly.entity_id
_entity_poly.type
_entity_poly.pdbx_seq_one_letter_code
_entity_poly.pdbx_strand_id
1 'polypeptide(L)'
;MLTLFKGKTASTKQKSKNNSGSSKARKILSKISGAFMLPISVMAIAGFFLGVGAAIANAGSSNNIEGLKVFGEFIKALGDPIFGALPLLFAAAFVIAFTDEAGVGVFAAIIGYFVFNAIQSVFIWDYMVEETKNVSGTLVGSGTEATVEVKEKTLKGYTILFAAGGRSPETLKALVGYTLGTKSLQTSVFGGLTVGLVVQYLYNRFHQIQLPQVISFFGGKRFVAIVTIPSMIALAFAYLLLWPWIGVALNKFGNALGKVPYGIESFIFGYVERSLVPFGLHHVFYAPLWYSNAGGDLSDALARWQENNPGVVPGDGLIELIAAVAKEPTKFVGDSTASNTLLGQANTVSWTLNGESHTLPLFDFVSNQLGFKIGRFLDGKFSFMIFGLPAAGVAMILAAPKENRKVAIGTVVPSIVTTIVTGVTEPIEFTFLFLSPVLFWGFHAFFCALSFMLANLLGVHIPMTFSGGMLDLLIYWIIPVAKGTHFWWTLVVGLGYIPIYFFGFLFFIKRYNLATPGRGGNTKLFTKADYLANKKGKREDLGEVDPKALEIVLAFGGLDNITTFNNCASRLRYDIKDPALVSEDRLKAAGAAGVKWEGSNHVQAIFGPAADQINSKIKAQRELIRDYLAKNPEFNNNDVVESVKKANEKEHDNQLIDGVVIQTVARGEILTLDRVNDGVFSTKAMGDGFAVKFDAETVGNVYSPVDGEVKLVFPTKHAYGITTKEGVELLIHIGIDTVALNGEGFESFVNVGDHVKAGQQIAKVDLEFLKEKGIQSDAICVVLESGTHKDFSFTNDKMVADSTTTVVGEVK
;
A
#
# COMPACT_ATOMS: atom_id res chain seq x y z
N MET A 1 -7.21 42.68 33.17
CA MET A 1 -8.41 42.52 32.32
C MET A 1 -8.71 41.03 32.09
N LEU A 2 -8.34 40.15 33.02
CA LEU A 2 -9.26 39.43 33.92
C LEU A 2 -10.75 39.81 33.83
N THR A 3 -11.59 38.76 33.86
CA THR A 3 -13.07 38.73 33.96
C THR A 3 -13.85 39.19 32.74
N LEU A 4 -14.09 38.27 31.80
CA LEU A 4 -15.32 38.13 31.02
C LEU A 4 -15.38 36.66 30.58
N PHE A 5 -16.58 36.06 30.57
CA PHE A 5 -16.89 34.64 30.32
C PHE A 5 -16.94 33.70 31.54
N LYS A 6 -17.85 34.03 32.48
CA LYS A 6 -18.63 33.02 33.20
C LYS A 6 -20.06 32.98 32.64
N GLY A 7 -20.51 31.78 32.26
CA GLY A 7 -21.90 31.31 32.41
C GLY A 7 -22.96 31.80 31.42
N LYS A 8 -23.19 31.02 30.35
CA LYS A 8 -24.56 30.70 29.91
C LYS A 8 -24.62 29.20 29.60
N THR A 9 -25.32 28.47 30.47
CA THR A 9 -25.73 27.08 30.29
C THR A 9 -26.76 26.99 29.16
N ALA A 10 -26.31 26.61 27.97
CA ALA A 10 -27.19 26.22 26.87
C ALA A 10 -27.28 24.69 26.82
N SER A 11 -28.45 24.16 27.21
CA SER A 11 -28.88 22.79 26.95
C SER A 11 -28.70 22.48 25.45
N THR A 12 -27.63 21.75 25.12
CA THR A 12 -27.38 21.31 23.75
C THR A 12 -27.71 19.83 23.70
N LYS A 13 -28.87 19.51 23.11
CA LYS A 13 -29.24 18.13 22.72
C LYS A 13 -28.05 17.47 22.02
N GLN A 14 -27.46 16.48 22.70
CA GLN A 14 -26.38 15.67 22.16
C GLN A 14 -26.99 14.76 21.08
N LYS A 15 -26.98 15.21 19.81
CA LYS A 15 -27.17 14.30 18.67
C LYS A 15 -25.99 13.35 18.67
N SER A 16 -26.23 12.06 18.94
CA SER A 16 -25.21 11.03 18.79
C SER A 16 -24.75 11.04 17.32
N LYS A 17 -23.50 11.47 17.09
CA LYS A 17 -22.88 11.32 15.78
C LYS A 17 -22.47 9.87 15.63
N ASN A 18 -23.29 9.15 14.89
CA ASN A 18 -23.06 7.77 14.48
C ASN A 18 -21.72 7.69 13.71
N ASN A 19 -20.65 7.18 14.34
CA ASN A 19 -19.28 7.17 13.80
C ASN A 19 -18.98 5.96 12.87
N SER A 20 -19.97 5.12 12.59
CA SER A 20 -19.84 3.92 11.73
C SER A 20 -19.39 4.24 10.31
N GLY A 21 -19.85 5.37 9.74
CA GLY A 21 -19.41 5.87 8.43
C GLY A 21 -17.92 6.23 8.36
N SER A 22 -17.34 6.69 9.47
CA SER A 22 -15.92 7.12 9.51
C SER A 22 -14.93 5.95 9.45
N SER A 23 -15.34 4.76 9.92
CA SER A 23 -14.52 3.54 9.89
C SER A 23 -14.49 2.94 8.49
N LYS A 24 -15.66 2.83 7.82
CA LYS A 24 -15.76 2.36 6.44
C LYS A 24 -15.03 3.29 5.47
N ALA A 25 -15.23 4.60 5.60
CA ALA A 25 -14.51 5.59 4.80
C ALA A 25 -13.00 5.45 4.95
N ARG A 26 -12.48 5.28 6.18
CA ARG A 26 -11.04 5.14 6.41
C ARG A 26 -10.46 3.83 5.87
N LYS A 27 -11.20 2.72 5.92
CA LYS A 27 -10.79 1.45 5.29
C LYS A 27 -10.70 1.58 3.77
N ILE A 28 -11.69 2.24 3.16
CA ILE A 28 -11.68 2.56 1.72
C ILE A 28 -10.47 3.42 1.37
N LEU A 29 -10.24 4.51 2.11
CA LEU A 29 -9.09 5.41 1.91
C LEU A 29 -7.75 4.66 2.00
N SER A 30 -7.61 3.72 2.92
CA SER A 30 -6.40 2.91 3.04
C SER A 30 -6.20 1.98 1.84
N LYS A 31 -7.27 1.36 1.32
CA LYS A 31 -7.21 0.54 0.12
C LYS A 31 -6.86 1.37 -1.12
N ILE A 32 -7.42 2.59 -1.24
CA ILE A 32 -7.06 3.53 -2.31
C ILE A 32 -5.56 3.81 -2.26
N SER A 33 -5.02 4.19 -1.10
CA SER A 33 -3.57 4.44 -0.94
C SER A 33 -2.72 3.24 -1.39
N GLY A 34 -3.13 2.02 -1.00
CA GLY A 34 -2.44 0.79 -1.42
C GLY A 34 -2.50 0.54 -2.93
N ALA A 35 -3.64 0.84 -3.58
CA ALA A 35 -3.79 0.74 -5.02
C ALA A 35 -2.84 1.67 -5.80
N PHE A 36 -2.56 2.87 -5.26
CA PHE A 36 -1.60 3.79 -5.87
C PHE A 36 -0.15 3.32 -5.72
N MET A 37 0.21 2.67 -4.61
CA MET A 37 1.60 2.30 -4.33
C MET A 37 2.18 1.27 -5.30
N LEU A 38 1.38 0.31 -5.77
CA LEU A 38 1.88 -0.79 -6.59
C LEU A 38 2.44 -0.32 -7.95
N PRO A 39 1.75 0.51 -8.76
CA PRO A 39 2.35 1.07 -9.97
C PRO A 39 3.54 1.99 -9.68
N ILE A 40 3.47 2.76 -8.58
CA ILE A 40 4.51 3.74 -8.22
C ILE A 40 5.84 3.07 -7.89
N SER A 41 5.84 1.95 -7.18
CA SER A 41 7.09 1.23 -6.87
C SER A 41 7.76 0.66 -8.12
N VAL A 42 6.99 0.18 -9.10
CA VAL A 42 7.52 -0.32 -10.37
C VAL A 42 8.10 0.83 -11.21
N MET A 43 7.47 2.01 -11.17
CA MET A 43 7.98 3.20 -11.87
C MET A 43 9.34 3.66 -11.34
N ALA A 44 9.66 3.43 -10.07
CA ALA A 44 10.98 3.73 -9.50
C ALA A 44 12.10 3.03 -10.28
N ILE A 45 11.95 1.72 -10.48
CA ILE A 45 12.92 0.89 -11.20
C ILE A 45 12.89 1.20 -12.69
N ALA A 46 11.70 1.39 -13.28
CA ALA A 46 11.58 1.76 -14.69
C ALA A 46 12.29 3.08 -15.01
N GLY A 47 12.12 4.07 -14.13
CA GLY A 47 12.78 5.34 -14.30
C GLY A 47 14.29 5.29 -14.05
N PHE A 48 14.78 4.37 -13.21
CA PHE A 48 16.21 4.12 -13.07
C PHE A 48 16.81 3.70 -14.40
N PHE A 49 16.22 2.69 -15.05
CA PHE A 49 16.67 2.24 -16.36
C PHE A 49 16.57 3.36 -17.40
N LEU A 50 15.49 4.15 -17.38
CA LEU A 50 15.35 5.29 -18.29
C LEU A 50 16.46 6.34 -18.10
N GLY A 51 16.74 6.76 -16.86
CA GLY A 51 17.75 7.77 -16.56
C GLY A 51 19.17 7.30 -16.88
N VAL A 52 19.55 6.10 -16.42
CA VAL A 52 20.88 5.52 -16.68
C VAL A 52 21.08 5.26 -18.17
N GLY A 53 20.10 4.65 -18.84
CA GLY A 53 20.17 4.36 -20.26
C GLY A 53 20.29 5.62 -21.10
N ALA A 54 19.56 6.68 -20.75
CA ALA A 54 19.68 7.97 -21.43
C ALA A 54 21.07 8.61 -21.28
N ALA A 55 21.67 8.54 -20.09
CA ALA A 55 23.01 9.06 -19.89
C ALA A 55 24.06 8.31 -20.70
N ILE A 56 23.97 6.98 -20.74
CA ILE A 56 24.84 6.12 -21.55
C ILE A 56 24.64 6.45 -23.04
N ALA A 57 23.38 6.57 -23.50
CA ALA A 57 23.07 6.86 -24.90
C ALA A 57 23.61 8.23 -25.34
N ASN A 58 23.48 9.24 -24.47
CA ASN A 58 23.99 10.59 -24.71
C ASN A 58 25.52 10.63 -24.69
N ALA A 59 26.17 9.88 -23.81
CA ALA A 59 27.63 9.73 -23.81
C ALA A 59 28.13 9.04 -25.09
N GLY A 60 27.41 8.02 -25.57
CA GLY A 60 27.68 7.39 -26.87
C GLY A 60 27.54 8.37 -28.02
N SER A 61 26.44 9.13 -28.06
CA SER A 61 26.19 10.13 -29.11
C SER A 61 27.23 11.26 -29.11
N SER A 62 27.57 11.80 -27.93
CA SER A 62 28.52 12.92 -27.79
C SER A 62 29.95 12.54 -28.20
N ASN A 63 30.33 11.28 -27.97
CA ASN A 63 31.66 10.76 -28.34
C ASN A 63 31.66 10.03 -29.69
N ASN A 64 30.53 10.03 -30.42
CA ASN A 64 30.35 9.32 -31.68
C ASN A 64 30.64 7.80 -31.60
N ILE A 65 30.30 7.18 -30.46
CA ILE A 65 30.46 5.74 -30.19
C ILE A 65 29.09 5.07 -30.33
N GLU A 66 28.78 4.58 -31.53
CA GLU A 66 27.46 4.00 -31.87
C GLU A 66 27.09 2.81 -30.97
N GLY A 67 28.04 1.90 -30.68
CA GLY A 67 27.77 0.76 -29.80
C GLY A 67 27.36 1.15 -28.38
N LEU A 68 27.93 2.25 -27.85
CA LEU A 68 27.55 2.78 -26.54
C LEU A 68 26.18 3.46 -26.59
N LYS A 69 25.88 4.15 -27.69
CA LYS A 69 24.55 4.73 -27.93
C LYS A 69 23.47 3.65 -27.91
N VAL A 70 23.65 2.59 -28.71
CA VAL A 70 22.71 1.46 -28.80
C VAL A 70 22.57 0.75 -27.46
N PHE A 71 23.66 0.55 -26.71
CA PHE A 71 23.59 -0.04 -25.38
C PHE A 71 22.76 0.82 -24.42
N GLY A 72 22.94 2.15 -24.45
CA GLY A 72 22.11 3.06 -23.67
C GLY A 72 20.63 3.00 -24.04
N GLU A 73 20.32 2.95 -25.35
CA GLU A 73 18.95 2.78 -25.85
C GLU A 73 18.32 1.44 -25.42
N PHE A 74 19.10 0.35 -25.40
CA PHE A 74 18.67 -0.93 -24.84
C PHE A 74 18.28 -0.81 -23.37
N ILE A 75 19.09 -0.12 -22.56
CA ILE A 75 18.77 0.10 -21.14
C ILE A 75 17.51 0.96 -20.99
N LYS A 76 17.32 2.02 -21.81
CA LYS A 76 16.07 2.81 -21.81
C LYS A 76 14.83 1.94 -22.10
N ALA A 77 14.95 1.00 -23.03
CA ALA A 77 13.85 0.12 -23.43
C ALA A 77 13.34 -0.80 -22.29
N LEU A 78 14.12 -1.00 -21.22
CA LEU A 78 13.67 -1.71 -20.02
C LEU A 78 12.69 -0.90 -19.16
N GLY A 79 12.70 0.43 -19.28
CA GLY A 79 11.88 1.35 -18.50
C GLY A 79 10.69 1.93 -19.25
N ASP A 80 10.90 2.38 -20.49
CA ASP A 80 9.90 3.10 -21.30
C ASP A 80 8.51 2.42 -21.39
N PRO A 81 8.40 1.09 -21.58
CA PRO A 81 7.10 0.42 -21.67
C PRO A 81 6.25 0.54 -20.40
N ILE A 82 6.88 0.64 -19.23
CA ILE A 82 6.18 0.75 -17.94
C ILE A 82 5.43 2.09 -17.85
N PHE A 83 6.08 3.19 -18.27
CA PHE A 83 5.43 4.51 -18.32
C PHE A 83 4.34 4.56 -19.40
N GLY A 84 4.56 3.93 -20.55
CA GLY A 84 3.55 3.82 -21.62
C GLY A 84 2.31 3.02 -21.20
N ALA A 85 2.46 2.07 -20.28
CA ALA A 85 1.37 1.25 -19.74
C ALA A 85 0.78 1.79 -18.43
N LEU A 86 1.19 2.99 -17.98
CA LEU A 86 0.84 3.49 -16.65
C LEU A 86 -0.67 3.47 -16.32
N PRO A 87 -1.57 3.93 -17.20
CA PRO A 87 -3.00 3.86 -16.92
C PRO A 87 -3.50 2.40 -16.74
N LEU A 88 -2.97 1.47 -17.53
CA LEU A 88 -3.32 0.06 -17.42
C LEU A 88 -2.84 -0.54 -16.10
N LEU A 89 -1.63 -0.19 -15.65
CA LEU A 89 -1.09 -0.60 -14.35
C LEU A 89 -1.98 -0.08 -13.21
N PHE A 90 -2.49 1.14 -13.30
CA PHE A 90 -3.46 1.67 -12.34
C PHE A 90 -4.79 0.90 -12.37
N ALA A 91 -5.31 0.55 -13.55
CA ALA A 91 -6.51 -0.28 -13.65
C ALA A 91 -6.35 -1.61 -12.92
N ALA A 92 -5.22 -2.30 -13.15
CA ALA A 92 -4.88 -3.55 -12.48
C ALA A 92 -4.73 -3.38 -10.96
N ALA A 93 -3.97 -2.37 -10.51
CA ALA A 93 -3.72 -2.15 -9.09
C ALA A 93 -4.98 -1.83 -8.28
N PHE A 94 -5.92 -1.08 -8.87
CA PHE A 94 -7.23 -0.83 -8.25
C PHE A 94 -8.09 -2.09 -8.16
N VAL A 95 -7.97 -3.02 -9.09
CA VAL A 95 -8.67 -4.29 -8.93
C VAL A 95 -8.02 -5.12 -7.82
N ILE A 96 -6.69 -5.25 -7.83
CA ILE A 96 -5.92 -5.97 -6.79
C ILE A 96 -6.26 -5.49 -5.38
N ALA A 97 -6.35 -4.17 -5.16
CA ALA A 97 -6.63 -3.62 -3.83
C ALA A 97 -8.07 -3.87 -3.33
N PHE A 98 -9.01 -4.12 -4.24
CA PHE A 98 -10.45 -4.14 -3.94
C PHE A 98 -11.15 -5.48 -4.20
N THR A 99 -10.45 -6.50 -4.70
CA THR A 99 -11.00 -7.84 -4.94
C THR A 99 -10.23 -8.94 -4.21
N ASP A 100 -10.93 -10.01 -3.83
CA ASP A 100 -10.34 -11.11 -3.07
C ASP A 100 -9.51 -12.09 -3.94
N GLU A 101 -9.73 -12.11 -5.26
CA GLU A 101 -8.93 -12.88 -6.21
C GLU A 101 -8.41 -12.00 -7.35
N ALA A 102 -7.21 -11.47 -7.14
CA ALA A 102 -6.57 -10.51 -8.01
C ALA A 102 -6.45 -10.99 -9.48
N GLY A 103 -6.20 -12.28 -9.73
CA GLY A 103 -5.88 -12.78 -11.08
C GLY A 103 -6.98 -12.52 -12.11
N VAL A 104 -8.21 -12.99 -11.84
CA VAL A 104 -9.35 -12.82 -12.77
C VAL A 104 -9.73 -11.36 -12.91
N GLY A 105 -9.73 -10.62 -11.80
CA GLY A 105 -10.07 -9.20 -11.81
C GLY A 105 -9.08 -8.38 -12.64
N VAL A 106 -7.78 -8.63 -12.51
CA VAL A 106 -6.75 -7.97 -13.32
C VAL A 106 -6.90 -8.31 -14.79
N PHE A 107 -7.17 -9.57 -15.13
CA PHE A 107 -7.43 -9.97 -16.51
C PHE A 107 -8.63 -9.22 -17.10
N ALA A 108 -9.72 -9.11 -16.34
CA ALA A 108 -10.88 -8.31 -16.74
C ALA A 108 -10.53 -6.81 -16.89
N ALA A 109 -9.67 -6.25 -16.03
CA ALA A 109 -9.21 -4.87 -16.13
C ALA A 109 -8.43 -4.60 -17.42
N ILE A 110 -7.58 -5.54 -17.83
CA ILE A 110 -6.82 -5.46 -19.08
C ILE A 110 -7.78 -5.41 -20.27
N ILE A 111 -8.73 -6.36 -20.34
CA ILE A 111 -9.75 -6.39 -21.39
C ILE A 111 -10.57 -5.10 -21.38
N GLY A 112 -11.05 -4.69 -20.21
CA GLY A 112 -11.85 -3.49 -20.04
C GLY A 112 -11.12 -2.24 -20.52
N TYR A 113 -9.83 -2.10 -20.22
CA TYR A 113 -9.05 -0.94 -20.62
C TYR A 113 -8.85 -0.86 -22.15
N PHE A 114 -8.58 -2.00 -22.80
CA PHE A 114 -8.50 -2.05 -24.27
C PHE A 114 -9.84 -1.71 -24.92
N VAL A 115 -10.94 -2.30 -24.45
CA VAL A 115 -12.28 -2.04 -24.99
C VAL A 115 -12.70 -0.58 -24.76
N PHE A 116 -12.41 -0.03 -23.58
CA PHE A 116 -12.65 1.38 -23.25
C PHE A 116 -11.98 2.33 -24.24
N ASN A 117 -10.71 2.09 -24.58
CA ASN A 117 -9.99 2.89 -25.57
C ASN A 117 -10.49 2.65 -27.01
N ALA A 118 -10.79 1.39 -27.36
CA ALA A 118 -11.29 1.04 -28.69
C ALA A 118 -12.62 1.73 -28.99
N ILE A 119 -13.56 1.75 -28.03
CA ILE A 119 -14.84 2.43 -28.20
C ILE A 119 -14.63 3.93 -28.43
N GLN A 120 -13.73 4.58 -27.69
CA GLN A 120 -13.43 6.00 -27.89
C GLN A 120 -12.91 6.29 -29.30
N SER A 121 -12.03 5.43 -29.83
CA SER A 121 -11.42 5.62 -31.14
C SER A 121 -12.44 5.80 -32.28
N VAL A 122 -13.60 5.16 -32.16
CA VAL A 122 -14.70 5.23 -33.13
C VAL A 122 -15.33 6.62 -33.18
N PHE A 123 -15.32 7.35 -32.06
CA PHE A 123 -15.99 8.66 -31.89
C PHE A 123 -15.01 9.83 -31.80
N ILE A 124 -13.76 9.62 -32.21
CA ILE A 124 -12.74 10.66 -32.34
C ILE A 124 -12.37 10.78 -33.81
N TRP A 125 -12.77 11.89 -34.44
CA TRP A 125 -12.56 12.14 -35.87
C TRP A 125 -11.60 13.29 -36.10
N ASP A 126 -10.75 13.14 -37.11
CA ASP A 126 -9.74 14.13 -37.47
C ASP A 126 -10.40 15.34 -38.12
N TYR A 127 -10.09 16.53 -37.61
CA TYR A 127 -10.51 17.79 -38.21
C TYR A 127 -9.35 18.36 -39.02
N MET A 128 -9.40 18.11 -40.33
CA MET A 128 -8.39 18.53 -41.30
C MET A 128 -8.82 19.83 -41.98
N VAL A 129 -7.91 20.78 -42.10
CA VAL A 129 -8.11 22.02 -42.85
C VAL A 129 -7.13 22.07 -44.00
N GLU A 130 -7.57 22.58 -45.14
CA GLU A 130 -6.74 22.77 -46.32
C GLU A 130 -6.07 24.14 -46.24
N GLU A 131 -4.75 24.15 -46.09
CA GLU A 131 -3.94 25.36 -46.05
C GLU A 131 -3.16 25.49 -47.37
N THR A 132 -3.19 26.68 -47.96
CA THR A 132 -2.36 26.99 -49.14
C THR A 132 -1.04 27.56 -48.64
N LYS A 133 0.06 26.83 -48.90
CA LYS A 133 1.42 27.29 -48.59
C LYS A 133 2.14 27.63 -49.89
N ASN A 134 2.78 28.79 -49.91
CA ASN A 134 3.68 29.19 -50.99
C ASN A 134 5.05 28.58 -50.70
N VAL A 135 5.41 27.54 -51.44
CA VAL A 135 6.75 26.93 -51.36
C VAL A 135 7.59 27.55 -52.45
N SER A 136 8.63 28.29 -52.06
CA SER A 136 9.60 28.87 -53.00
C SER A 136 10.86 28.00 -53.04
N GLY A 137 11.36 27.74 -54.24
CA GLY A 137 12.58 26.96 -54.44
C GLY A 137 13.22 27.25 -55.79
N THR A 138 14.46 26.84 -55.95
CA THR A 138 15.19 26.97 -57.22
C THR A 138 14.91 25.76 -58.10
N LEU A 139 14.45 25.99 -59.32
CA LEU A 139 14.24 24.90 -60.29
C LEU A 139 15.58 24.26 -60.66
N VAL A 140 15.70 22.97 -60.39
CA VAL A 140 16.89 22.17 -60.72
C VAL A 140 17.10 22.18 -62.23
N GLY A 141 18.23 22.71 -62.68
CA GLY A 141 18.61 22.79 -64.10
C GLY A 141 18.43 24.17 -64.76
N SER A 142 17.57 25.05 -64.25
CA SER A 142 17.40 26.41 -64.80
C SER A 142 17.93 27.52 -63.88
N GLY A 143 18.13 27.24 -62.58
CA GLY A 143 18.57 28.24 -61.60
C GLY A 143 17.52 29.32 -61.29
N THR A 144 16.31 29.18 -61.83
CA THR A 144 15.22 30.15 -61.66
C THR A 144 14.51 29.92 -60.33
N GLU A 145 14.29 30.98 -59.56
CA GLU A 145 13.38 30.92 -58.41
C GLU A 145 11.93 30.77 -58.90
N ALA A 146 11.25 29.76 -58.40
CA ALA A 146 9.84 29.53 -58.65
C ALA A 146 9.10 29.36 -57.32
N THR A 147 7.92 29.96 -57.23
CA THR A 147 6.99 29.77 -56.12
C THR A 147 5.83 28.91 -56.59
N VAL A 148 5.58 27.81 -55.90
CA VAL A 148 4.46 26.91 -56.18
C VAL A 148 3.49 26.97 -55.00
N GLU A 149 2.21 27.18 -55.30
CA GLU A 149 1.13 27.01 -54.33
C GLU A 149 0.90 25.52 -54.09
N VAL A 150 1.19 25.08 -52.87
CA VAL A 150 0.91 23.71 -52.42
C VAL A 150 -0.28 23.77 -51.47
N LYS A 151 -1.34 23.05 -51.83
CA LYS A 151 -2.48 22.83 -50.92
C LYS A 151 -2.20 21.61 -50.05
N GLU A 152 -1.98 21.84 -48.77
CA GLU A 152 -1.68 20.80 -47.79
C GLU A 152 -2.87 20.64 -46.84
N LYS A 153 -3.33 19.41 -46.63
CA LYS A 153 -4.31 19.11 -45.57
C LYS A 153 -3.58 18.99 -44.24
N THR A 154 -3.75 19.97 -43.36
CA THR A 154 -3.13 19.99 -42.04
C THR A 154 -4.14 19.62 -40.96
N LEU A 155 -3.72 18.80 -39.98
CA LEU A 155 -4.54 18.43 -38.84
C LEU A 155 -4.66 19.61 -37.88
N LYS A 156 -5.81 20.28 -37.88
CA LYS A 156 -6.11 21.37 -36.94
C LYS A 156 -6.55 20.86 -35.58
N GLY A 157 -7.19 19.69 -35.51
CA GLY A 157 -7.57 19.09 -34.24
C GLY A 157 -8.53 17.93 -34.38
N TYR A 158 -9.42 17.72 -33.40
CA TYR A 158 -10.33 16.57 -33.39
C TYR A 158 -11.77 16.96 -33.04
N THR A 159 -12.72 16.27 -33.67
CA THR A 159 -14.12 16.24 -33.21
C THR A 159 -14.30 15.02 -32.31
N ILE A 160 -14.70 15.26 -31.05
CA ILE A 160 -14.95 14.21 -30.06
C ILE A 160 -16.45 14.11 -29.81
N LEU A 161 -17.06 13.01 -30.24
CA LEU A 161 -18.50 12.71 -30.19
C LEU A 161 -19.40 13.68 -31.00
N PHE A 162 -19.22 14.99 -30.85
CA PHE A 162 -19.89 16.06 -31.59
C PHE A 162 -19.04 17.35 -31.55
N ALA A 163 -19.19 18.22 -32.55
CA ALA A 163 -18.43 19.48 -32.69
C ALA A 163 -19.03 20.69 -31.94
N ALA A 164 -20.25 20.56 -31.42
CA ALA A 164 -20.98 21.65 -30.78
C ALA A 164 -20.67 21.82 -29.28
N GLY A 165 -21.21 22.90 -28.69
CA GLY A 165 -21.18 23.14 -27.25
C GLY A 165 -19.78 23.42 -26.72
N GLY A 166 -19.10 24.47 -27.20
CA GLY A 166 -17.83 24.95 -26.62
C GLY A 166 -16.60 24.07 -26.86
N ARG A 167 -16.66 23.11 -27.78
CA ARG A 167 -15.59 22.17 -28.14
C ARG A 167 -14.95 22.57 -29.48
N SER A 168 -13.94 23.44 -29.44
CA SER A 168 -13.21 23.76 -30.69
C SER A 168 -12.25 22.61 -31.02
N PRO A 169 -12.16 22.17 -32.28
CA PRO A 169 -11.24 21.10 -32.67
C PRO A 169 -9.79 21.35 -32.22
N GLU A 170 -9.32 22.59 -32.30
CA GLU A 170 -7.97 23.02 -31.94
C GLU A 170 -7.70 22.82 -30.45
N THR A 171 -8.64 23.25 -29.59
CA THR A 171 -8.51 23.07 -28.14
C THR A 171 -8.54 21.61 -27.71
N LEU A 172 -9.14 20.74 -28.52
CA LEU A 172 -9.21 19.30 -28.28
C LEU A 172 -7.97 18.54 -28.80
N LYS A 173 -7.11 19.18 -29.61
CA LYS A 173 -5.90 18.55 -30.17
C LYS A 173 -5.01 17.95 -29.09
N ALA A 174 -4.82 18.65 -27.98
CA ALA A 174 -4.00 18.20 -26.85
C ALA A 174 -4.63 17.06 -26.02
N LEU A 175 -5.92 16.76 -26.23
CA LEU A 175 -6.67 15.77 -25.44
C LEU A 175 -6.79 14.41 -26.14
N VAL A 176 -6.23 14.27 -27.35
CA VAL A 176 -6.29 13.04 -28.14
C VAL A 176 -4.87 12.59 -28.44
N GLY A 177 -4.65 11.30 -28.36
CA GLY A 177 -3.38 10.68 -28.71
C GLY A 177 -3.54 9.18 -28.89
N TYR A 178 -2.44 8.46 -28.85
CA TYR A 178 -2.43 7.00 -28.96
C TYR A 178 -2.07 6.38 -27.61
N THR A 179 -2.92 5.48 -27.14
CA THR A 179 -2.69 4.71 -25.91
C THR A 179 -2.72 3.24 -26.27
N LEU A 180 -1.60 2.53 -26.06
CA LEU A 180 -1.43 1.13 -26.45
C LEU A 180 -1.87 0.86 -27.90
N GLY A 181 -1.45 1.72 -28.83
CA GLY A 181 -1.77 1.61 -30.26
C GLY A 181 -3.16 2.08 -30.68
N THR A 182 -4.01 2.53 -29.75
CA THR A 182 -5.39 2.94 -30.04
C THR A 182 -5.58 4.45 -29.90
N LYS A 183 -6.12 5.11 -30.93
CA LYS A 183 -6.50 6.54 -30.87
C LYS A 183 -7.55 6.72 -29.77
N SER A 184 -7.24 7.48 -28.73
CA SER A 184 -8.07 7.59 -27.53
C SER A 184 -7.89 8.94 -26.84
N LEU A 185 -8.80 9.25 -25.92
CA LEU A 185 -8.67 10.41 -25.06
C LEU A 185 -7.48 10.24 -24.13
N GLN A 186 -6.74 11.32 -23.96
CA GLN A 186 -5.61 11.40 -23.05
C GLN A 186 -6.12 11.62 -21.64
N THR A 187 -6.42 10.50 -21.00
CA THR A 187 -7.04 10.46 -19.67
C THR A 187 -6.02 10.30 -18.55
N SER A 188 -4.72 10.21 -18.88
CA SER A 188 -3.66 9.91 -17.92
C SER A 188 -4.05 8.66 -17.08
N VAL A 189 -3.72 8.65 -15.80
CA VAL A 189 -4.05 7.58 -14.85
C VAL A 189 -5.55 7.48 -14.56
N PHE A 190 -6.35 8.51 -14.86
CA PHE A 190 -7.78 8.55 -14.50
C PHE A 190 -8.61 7.55 -15.28
N GLY A 191 -8.35 7.38 -16.58
CA GLY A 191 -9.03 6.36 -17.39
C GLY A 191 -8.82 4.97 -16.80
N GLY A 192 -7.55 4.63 -16.51
CA GLY A 192 -7.15 3.41 -15.84
C GLY A 192 -7.84 3.20 -14.49
N LEU A 193 -7.78 4.20 -13.62
CA LEU A 193 -8.44 4.19 -12.31
C LEU A 193 -9.94 3.89 -12.43
N THR A 194 -10.65 4.58 -13.32
CA THR A 194 -12.11 4.37 -13.47
C THR A 194 -12.46 3.02 -14.06
N VAL A 195 -11.66 2.50 -15.00
CA VAL A 195 -11.80 1.14 -15.50
C VAL A 195 -11.62 0.13 -14.36
N GLY A 196 -10.56 0.28 -13.56
CA GLY A 196 -10.32 -0.57 -12.39
C GLY A 196 -11.47 -0.53 -11.37
N LEU A 197 -12.03 0.65 -11.10
CA LEU A 197 -13.18 0.81 -10.20
C LEU A 197 -14.47 0.17 -10.73
N VAL A 198 -14.72 0.22 -12.03
CA VAL A 198 -15.85 -0.46 -12.66
C VAL A 198 -15.63 -1.97 -12.62
N VAL A 199 -14.43 -2.45 -12.97
CA VAL A 199 -14.13 -3.89 -12.98
C VAL A 199 -14.19 -4.48 -11.58
N GLN A 200 -13.66 -3.82 -10.55
CA GLN A 200 -13.80 -4.34 -9.18
C GLN A 200 -15.28 -4.40 -8.74
N TYR A 201 -16.11 -3.45 -9.21
CA TYR A 201 -17.54 -3.48 -8.91
C TYR A 201 -18.22 -4.67 -9.58
N LEU A 202 -17.93 -4.91 -10.87
CA LEU A 202 -18.43 -6.05 -11.62
C LEU A 202 -17.96 -7.37 -11.03
N TYR A 203 -16.69 -7.47 -10.62
CA TYR A 203 -16.15 -8.63 -9.94
C TYR A 203 -16.94 -8.91 -8.65
N ASN A 204 -16.99 -7.94 -7.74
CA ASN A 204 -17.67 -8.09 -6.46
C ASN A 204 -19.17 -8.42 -6.62
N ARG A 205 -19.80 -7.97 -7.71
CA ARG A 205 -21.21 -8.24 -8.00
C ARG A 205 -21.48 -9.60 -8.65
N PHE A 206 -20.59 -10.08 -9.52
CA PHE A 206 -20.87 -11.17 -10.46
C PHE A 206 -19.91 -12.37 -10.43
N HIS A 207 -18.81 -12.32 -9.68
CA HIS A 207 -17.84 -13.43 -9.65
C HIS A 207 -18.41 -14.78 -9.17
N GLN A 208 -19.56 -14.78 -8.49
CA GLN A 208 -20.29 -15.98 -8.04
C GLN A 208 -21.61 -16.21 -8.79
N ILE A 209 -21.85 -15.53 -9.92
CA ILE A 209 -23.11 -15.66 -10.66
C ILE A 209 -23.31 -17.11 -11.17
N GLN A 210 -24.52 -17.64 -11.02
CA GLN A 210 -24.92 -18.92 -11.59
C GLN A 210 -25.83 -18.67 -12.79
N LEU A 211 -25.50 -19.27 -13.93
CA LEU A 211 -26.25 -19.13 -15.19
C LEU A 211 -27.01 -20.44 -15.51
N PRO A 212 -28.09 -20.38 -16.32
CA PRO A 212 -28.80 -21.57 -16.80
C PRO A 212 -27.86 -22.59 -17.44
N GLN A 213 -28.18 -23.89 -17.33
CA GLN A 213 -27.26 -24.97 -17.75
C GLN A 213 -26.69 -24.81 -19.15
N VAL A 214 -27.50 -24.40 -20.13
CA VAL A 214 -27.09 -24.19 -21.54
C VAL A 214 -25.93 -23.20 -21.68
N ILE A 215 -25.82 -22.23 -20.77
CA ILE A 215 -24.77 -21.18 -20.79
C ILE A 215 -23.94 -21.17 -19.49
N SER A 216 -24.03 -22.24 -18.69
CA SER A 216 -23.37 -22.35 -17.38
C SER A 216 -21.84 -22.24 -17.47
N PHE A 217 -21.26 -22.59 -18.61
CA PHE A 217 -19.83 -22.42 -18.91
C PHE A 217 -19.34 -20.98 -18.72
N PHE A 218 -20.22 -19.99 -18.96
CA PHE A 218 -19.92 -18.57 -18.83
C PHE A 218 -20.18 -18.02 -17.42
N GLY A 219 -20.60 -18.85 -16.46
CA GLY A 219 -20.90 -18.46 -15.09
C GLY A 219 -19.67 -18.13 -14.24
N GLY A 220 -19.94 -17.60 -13.05
CA GLY A 220 -18.94 -17.25 -12.04
C GLY A 220 -17.90 -16.25 -12.53
N LYS A 221 -16.63 -16.53 -12.23
CA LYS A 221 -15.47 -15.66 -12.50
C LYS A 221 -15.30 -15.30 -13.98
N ARG A 222 -15.62 -16.23 -14.90
CA ARG A 222 -15.54 -16.00 -16.35
C ARG A 222 -16.52 -14.93 -16.81
N PHE A 223 -17.70 -14.88 -16.17
CA PHE A 223 -18.71 -13.86 -16.46
C PHE A 223 -18.18 -12.45 -16.23
N VAL A 224 -17.28 -12.25 -15.26
CA VAL A 224 -16.73 -10.93 -14.94
C VAL A 224 -15.99 -10.34 -16.15
N ALA A 225 -15.16 -11.13 -16.83
CA ALA A 225 -14.47 -10.68 -18.04
C ALA A 225 -15.48 -10.37 -19.18
N ILE A 226 -16.53 -11.19 -19.31
CA ILE A 226 -17.55 -11.04 -20.35
C ILE A 226 -18.37 -9.76 -20.14
N VAL A 227 -18.91 -9.56 -18.93
CA VAL A 227 -19.75 -8.39 -18.60
C VAL A 227 -18.96 -7.08 -18.58
N THR A 228 -17.63 -7.16 -18.40
CA THR A 228 -16.75 -5.99 -18.47
C THR A 228 -16.80 -5.33 -19.85
N ILE A 229 -16.83 -6.10 -20.94
CA ILE A 229 -16.83 -5.58 -22.33
C ILE A 229 -18.01 -4.61 -22.57
N PRO A 230 -19.29 -5.00 -22.45
CA PRO A 230 -20.40 -4.08 -22.67
C PRO A 230 -20.47 -2.98 -21.61
N SER A 231 -19.98 -3.22 -20.39
CA SER A 231 -19.92 -2.18 -19.34
C SER A 231 -19.01 -1.01 -19.71
N MET A 232 -17.97 -1.25 -20.53
CA MET A 232 -17.08 -0.19 -21.01
C MET A 232 -17.76 0.77 -21.99
N ILE A 233 -18.89 0.40 -22.61
CA ILE A 233 -19.66 1.31 -23.47
C ILE A 233 -20.11 2.52 -22.67
N ALA A 234 -20.80 2.29 -21.55
CA ALA A 234 -21.28 3.37 -20.70
C ALA A 234 -20.14 4.26 -20.21
N LEU A 235 -19.02 3.65 -19.80
CA LEU A 235 -17.85 4.38 -19.32
C LEU A 235 -17.18 5.20 -20.43
N ALA A 236 -16.97 4.62 -21.61
CA ALA A 236 -16.36 5.29 -22.75
C ALA A 236 -17.21 6.49 -23.22
N PHE A 237 -18.54 6.33 -23.32
CA PHE A 237 -19.44 7.44 -23.64
C PHE A 237 -19.44 8.52 -22.56
N ALA A 238 -19.37 8.15 -21.28
CA ALA A 238 -19.22 9.12 -20.21
C ALA A 238 -17.94 9.95 -20.37
N TYR A 239 -16.81 9.31 -20.73
CA TYR A 239 -15.57 10.02 -21.00
C TYR A 239 -15.63 10.88 -22.27
N LEU A 240 -16.15 10.36 -23.38
CA LEU A 240 -16.36 11.15 -24.62
C LEU A 240 -17.24 12.38 -24.38
N LEU A 241 -18.19 12.31 -23.44
CA LEU A 241 -19.04 13.42 -23.08
C LEU A 241 -18.40 14.39 -22.08
N LEU A 242 -17.74 13.89 -21.03
CA LEU A 242 -17.32 14.71 -19.90
C LEU A 242 -15.83 15.09 -19.96
N TRP A 243 -14.98 14.19 -20.44
CA TRP A 243 -13.53 14.38 -20.42
C TRP A 243 -13.03 15.58 -21.25
N PRO A 244 -13.59 15.92 -22.43
CA PRO A 244 -13.16 17.12 -23.16
C PRO A 244 -13.18 18.39 -22.29
N TRP A 245 -14.21 18.55 -21.46
CA TRP A 245 -14.33 19.67 -20.54
C TRP A 245 -13.34 19.61 -19.38
N ILE A 246 -13.19 18.42 -18.79
CA ILE A 246 -12.23 18.17 -17.72
C ILE A 246 -10.82 18.45 -18.22
N GLY A 247 -10.43 17.89 -19.36
CA GLY A 247 -9.13 18.07 -19.97
C GLY A 247 -8.81 19.54 -20.27
N VAL A 248 -9.75 20.29 -20.87
CA VAL A 248 -9.57 21.73 -21.09
C VAL A 248 -9.42 22.49 -19.76
N ALA A 249 -10.21 22.13 -18.74
CA ALA A 249 -10.10 22.75 -17.42
C ALA A 249 -8.74 22.45 -16.74
N LEU A 250 -8.25 21.20 -16.85
CA LEU A 250 -6.94 20.81 -16.35
C LEU A 250 -5.81 21.54 -17.08
N ASN A 251 -5.89 21.68 -18.41
CA ASN A 251 -4.94 22.49 -19.20
C ASN A 251 -4.91 23.93 -18.71
N LYS A 252 -6.08 24.57 -18.55
CA LYS A 252 -6.18 25.95 -18.04
C LYS A 252 -5.61 26.06 -16.63
N PHE A 253 -5.90 25.10 -15.77
CA PHE A 253 -5.38 25.05 -14.41
C PHE A 253 -3.84 24.91 -14.38
N GLY A 254 -3.27 23.97 -15.14
CA GLY A 254 -1.81 23.81 -15.24
C GLY A 254 -1.11 25.04 -15.80
N ASN A 255 -1.68 25.66 -16.83
CA ASN A 255 -1.19 26.91 -17.41
C ASN A 255 -1.27 28.09 -16.42
N ALA A 256 -2.32 28.15 -15.59
CA ALA A 256 -2.43 29.16 -14.53
C ALA A 256 -1.40 28.94 -13.43
N LEU A 257 -1.18 27.69 -13.01
CA LEU A 257 -0.14 27.32 -12.04
C LEU A 257 1.27 27.66 -12.55
N GLY A 258 1.54 27.54 -13.85
CA GLY A 258 2.79 27.99 -14.48
C GLY A 258 3.13 29.47 -14.25
N LYS A 259 2.11 30.32 -14.07
CA LYS A 259 2.25 31.78 -13.97
C LYS A 259 2.32 32.30 -12.53
N VAL A 260 2.18 31.43 -11.53
CA VAL A 260 2.22 31.84 -10.12
C VAL A 260 3.64 32.30 -9.77
N PRO A 261 3.83 33.55 -9.29
CA PRO A 261 5.14 34.06 -8.97
C PRO A 261 5.62 33.50 -7.62
N TYR A 262 6.95 33.48 -7.44
CA TYR A 262 7.63 33.18 -6.18
C TYR A 262 7.44 31.78 -5.56
N GLY A 263 6.99 30.79 -6.33
CA GLY A 263 6.93 29.40 -5.86
C GLY A 263 5.80 29.09 -4.87
N ILE A 264 4.80 29.99 -4.75
CA ILE A 264 3.64 29.81 -3.87
C ILE A 264 2.85 28.55 -4.24
N GLU A 265 2.78 28.23 -5.53
CA GLU A 265 2.20 26.99 -6.04
C GLU A 265 2.85 25.74 -5.44
N SER A 266 4.19 25.74 -5.35
CA SER A 266 4.98 24.65 -4.78
C SER A 266 4.83 24.60 -3.26
N PHE A 267 4.72 25.75 -2.60
CA PHE A 267 4.41 25.82 -1.16
C PHE A 267 3.05 25.16 -0.85
N ILE A 268 1.98 25.59 -1.54
CA ILE A 268 0.64 25.05 -1.33
C ILE A 268 0.62 23.55 -1.60
N PHE A 269 1.25 23.13 -2.70
CA PHE A 269 1.40 21.72 -3.02
C PHE A 269 2.06 20.93 -1.88
N GLY A 270 3.24 21.37 -1.43
CA GLY A 270 3.99 20.66 -0.39
C GLY A 270 3.23 20.59 0.95
N TYR A 271 2.51 21.68 1.30
CA TYR A 271 1.70 21.70 2.52
C TYR A 271 0.53 20.72 2.45
N VAL A 272 -0.21 20.74 1.33
CA VAL A 272 -1.39 19.89 1.15
C VAL A 272 -0.98 18.42 1.00
N GLU A 273 0.03 18.14 0.17
CA GLU A 273 0.59 16.79 0.01
C GLU A 273 0.94 16.20 1.38
N ARG A 274 1.76 16.92 2.16
CA ARG A 274 2.23 16.41 3.45
C ARG A 274 1.09 16.30 4.47
N SER A 275 0.13 17.23 4.44
CA SER A 275 -1.07 17.18 5.26
C SER A 275 -1.97 15.97 4.98
N LEU A 276 -1.89 15.39 3.77
CA LEU A 276 -2.70 14.26 3.33
C LEU A 276 -2.06 12.88 3.57
N VAL A 277 -0.77 12.84 3.92
CA VAL A 277 -0.03 11.61 4.27
C VAL A 277 -0.73 10.77 5.35
N PRO A 278 -1.22 11.35 6.48
CA PRO A 278 -1.96 10.60 7.51
C PRO A 278 -3.17 9.82 6.99
N PHE A 279 -3.79 10.31 5.91
CA PHE A 279 -4.99 9.73 5.32
C PHE A 279 -4.65 8.74 4.19
N GLY A 280 -3.41 8.71 3.70
CA GLY A 280 -3.03 8.01 2.48
C GLY A 280 -3.61 8.66 1.22
N LEU A 281 -4.06 9.92 1.33
CA LEU A 281 -4.72 10.65 0.23
C LEU A 281 -3.75 11.45 -0.62
N HIS A 282 -2.50 11.58 -0.18
CA HIS A 282 -1.49 12.36 -0.88
C HIS A 282 -1.21 11.84 -2.30
N HIS A 283 -1.20 10.51 -2.52
CA HIS A 283 -1.09 9.92 -3.86
C HIS A 283 -2.24 10.30 -4.80
N VAL A 284 -3.46 10.44 -4.27
CA VAL A 284 -4.62 10.90 -5.05
C VAL A 284 -4.47 12.37 -5.39
N PHE A 285 -3.98 13.17 -4.44
CA PHE A 285 -3.82 14.62 -4.58
C PHE A 285 -2.78 14.99 -5.64
N TYR A 286 -1.59 14.39 -5.58
CA TYR A 286 -0.53 14.76 -6.53
C TYR A 286 -0.68 14.10 -7.90
N ALA A 287 -1.41 12.98 -8.03
CA ALA A 287 -1.54 12.26 -9.30
C ALA A 287 -1.98 13.14 -10.50
N PRO A 288 -2.99 14.03 -10.40
CA PRO A 288 -3.28 14.97 -11.48
C PRO A 288 -2.08 15.83 -11.86
N LEU A 289 -1.33 16.35 -10.88
CA LEU A 289 -0.18 17.24 -11.12
C LEU A 289 1.04 16.49 -11.66
N TRP A 290 1.23 15.23 -11.28
CA TRP A 290 2.39 14.46 -11.69
C TRP A 290 2.23 13.81 -13.06
N TYR A 291 1.02 13.37 -13.38
CA TYR A 291 0.80 12.48 -14.53
C TYR A 291 -0.11 13.05 -15.60
N SER A 292 -0.77 14.17 -15.36
CA SER A 292 -1.67 14.79 -16.32
C SER A 292 -1.27 16.23 -16.62
N ASN A 293 -1.86 16.77 -17.66
CA ASN A 293 -1.77 18.17 -18.06
C ASN A 293 -2.06 19.21 -16.95
N ALA A 294 -2.71 18.82 -15.85
CA ALA A 294 -2.84 19.67 -14.67
C ALA A 294 -1.49 20.12 -14.09
N GLY A 295 -0.44 19.31 -14.25
CA GLY A 295 0.94 19.67 -13.88
C GLY A 295 1.67 20.56 -14.90
N GLY A 296 1.12 20.67 -16.11
CA GLY A 296 1.71 21.34 -17.26
C GLY A 296 1.73 20.43 -18.50
N ASP A 297 1.85 21.07 -19.67
CA ASP A 297 1.86 20.44 -20.98
C ASP A 297 2.97 21.10 -21.81
N LEU A 298 4.02 20.32 -22.11
CA LEU A 298 5.17 20.83 -22.85
C LEU A 298 4.84 21.12 -24.32
N SER A 299 3.89 20.39 -24.92
CA SER A 299 3.46 20.61 -26.31
C SER A 299 2.81 21.98 -26.48
N ASP A 300 1.88 22.30 -25.58
CA ASP A 300 1.23 23.61 -25.51
C ASP A 300 2.25 24.72 -25.19
N ALA A 301 3.18 24.48 -24.27
CA ALA A 301 4.24 25.44 -23.94
C ALA A 301 5.17 25.73 -25.13
N LEU A 302 5.58 24.69 -25.87
CA LEU A 302 6.45 24.80 -27.03
C LEU A 302 5.75 25.50 -28.21
N ALA A 303 4.50 25.14 -28.48
CA ALA A 303 3.70 25.79 -29.53
C ALA A 303 3.55 27.30 -29.27
N ARG A 304 3.18 27.68 -28.05
CA ARG A 304 3.09 29.10 -27.66
C ARG A 304 4.43 29.82 -27.77
N TRP A 305 5.52 29.17 -27.39
CA TRP A 305 6.85 29.77 -27.49
C TRP A 305 7.24 30.01 -28.96
N GLN A 306 6.96 29.07 -29.86
CA GLN A 306 7.18 29.24 -31.29
C GLN A 306 6.33 30.38 -31.88
N GLU A 307 5.05 30.45 -31.52
CA GLU A 307 4.15 31.53 -31.95
C GLU A 307 4.64 32.91 -31.50
N ASN A 308 5.20 33.01 -30.29
CA ASN A 308 5.72 34.27 -29.73
C ASN A 308 7.12 34.65 -30.25
N ASN A 309 7.82 33.75 -30.95
CA ASN A 309 9.17 33.96 -31.48
C ASN A 309 9.21 33.72 -33.00
N PRO A 310 8.54 34.57 -33.80
CA PRO A 310 8.54 34.42 -35.25
C PRO A 310 9.97 34.56 -35.80
N GLY A 311 10.35 33.67 -36.71
CA GLY A 311 11.70 33.65 -37.30
C GLY A 311 12.74 32.87 -36.50
N VAL A 312 12.34 32.15 -35.45
CA VAL A 312 13.24 31.23 -34.75
C VAL A 312 13.73 30.10 -35.66
N VAL A 313 15.04 29.90 -35.70
CA VAL A 313 15.67 28.76 -36.41
C VAL A 313 16.13 27.75 -35.36
N PRO A 314 15.53 26.55 -35.30
CA PRO A 314 15.88 25.56 -34.29
C PRO A 314 17.21 24.87 -34.62
N GLY A 315 18.06 24.68 -33.61
CA GLY A 315 19.21 23.78 -33.69
C GLY A 315 18.84 22.34 -33.38
N ASP A 316 19.79 21.41 -33.50
CA ASP A 316 19.55 19.96 -33.44
C ASP A 316 18.77 19.51 -32.19
N GLY A 317 19.16 19.99 -31.00
CA GLY A 317 18.48 19.62 -29.75
C GLY A 317 17.04 20.15 -29.66
N LEU A 318 16.75 21.30 -30.28
CA LEU A 318 15.38 21.82 -30.36
C LEU A 318 14.56 21.04 -31.39
N ILE A 319 15.15 20.66 -32.52
CA ILE A 319 14.50 19.81 -33.53
C ILE A 319 14.13 18.45 -32.93
N GLU A 320 15.06 17.81 -32.21
CA GLU A 320 14.84 16.54 -31.54
C GLU A 320 13.69 16.65 -30.52
N LEU A 321 13.69 17.70 -29.70
CA LEU A 321 12.64 17.94 -28.72
C LEU A 321 11.27 18.16 -29.38
N ILE A 322 11.18 19.01 -30.40
CA ILE A 322 9.95 19.25 -31.16
C ILE A 322 9.43 17.93 -31.76
N ALA A 323 10.31 17.14 -32.36
CA ALA A 323 9.94 15.86 -32.98
C ALA A 323 9.45 14.84 -31.93
N ALA A 324 10.13 14.74 -30.79
CA ALA A 324 9.74 13.83 -29.71
C ALA A 324 8.37 14.21 -29.11
N VAL A 325 8.15 15.51 -28.85
CA VAL A 325 6.88 16.02 -28.34
C VAL A 325 5.76 15.83 -29.36
N ALA A 326 6.02 16.04 -30.65
CA ALA A 326 5.01 15.82 -31.69
C ALA A 326 4.65 14.33 -31.84
N LYS A 327 5.61 13.42 -31.65
CA LYS A 327 5.41 11.97 -31.77
C LYS A 327 4.57 11.39 -30.63
N GLU A 328 4.88 11.76 -29.39
CA GLU A 328 4.21 11.23 -28.19
C GLU A 328 3.90 12.36 -27.18
N PRO A 329 3.02 13.31 -27.51
CA PRO A 329 2.79 14.51 -26.69
C PRO A 329 2.33 14.18 -25.26
N THR A 330 1.72 13.01 -25.12
CA THR A 330 1.13 12.46 -23.90
C THR A 330 2.17 12.03 -22.86
N LYS A 331 3.42 11.81 -23.29
CA LYS A 331 4.56 11.55 -22.39
C LYS A 331 5.16 12.84 -21.82
N PHE A 332 4.79 13.99 -22.36
CA PHE A 332 5.31 15.30 -21.95
C PHE A 332 4.28 16.17 -21.21
N VAL A 333 3.35 15.52 -20.50
CA VAL A 333 2.35 16.17 -19.64
C VAL A 333 2.51 15.73 -18.19
N GLY A 334 2.25 16.64 -17.26
CA GLY A 334 2.43 16.38 -15.83
C GLY A 334 3.90 16.44 -15.41
N ASP A 335 4.13 16.90 -14.19
CA ASP A 335 5.48 17.26 -13.75
C ASP A 335 6.41 16.02 -13.69
N SER A 336 5.93 14.91 -13.14
CA SER A 336 6.70 13.66 -13.08
C SER A 336 6.86 13.02 -14.46
N THR A 337 5.78 12.80 -15.22
CA THR A 337 5.90 12.11 -16.52
C THR A 337 6.75 12.92 -17.50
N ALA A 338 6.55 14.23 -17.58
CA ALA A 338 7.31 15.08 -18.50
C ALA A 338 8.79 15.16 -18.10
N SER A 339 9.10 15.38 -16.83
CA SER A 339 10.48 15.46 -16.34
C SER A 339 11.26 14.16 -16.59
N ASN A 340 10.63 13.01 -16.40
CA ASN A 340 11.25 11.70 -16.67
C ASN A 340 11.44 11.45 -18.17
N THR A 341 10.47 11.81 -19.01
CA THR A 341 10.60 11.66 -20.47
C THR A 341 11.71 12.54 -21.05
N LEU A 342 11.90 13.73 -20.49
CA LEU A 342 12.97 14.67 -20.87
C LEU A 342 14.39 14.15 -20.57
N LEU A 343 14.54 13.18 -19.65
CA LEU A 343 15.82 12.51 -19.44
C LEU A 343 16.33 11.86 -20.72
N GLY A 344 15.43 11.32 -21.54
CA GLY A 344 15.74 10.63 -22.78
C GLY A 344 16.12 11.52 -23.97
N GLN A 345 16.10 12.85 -23.83
CA GLN A 345 16.36 13.82 -24.90
C GLN A 345 17.81 14.33 -24.91
N ALA A 346 18.14 15.28 -25.79
CA ALA A 346 19.41 16.00 -25.78
C ALA A 346 19.74 16.69 -24.43
N ASN A 347 21.01 16.99 -24.17
CA ASN A 347 21.44 17.68 -22.94
C ASN A 347 21.19 19.20 -23.01
N THR A 348 21.31 19.78 -24.19
CA THR A 348 21.17 21.22 -24.44
C THR A 348 20.23 21.48 -25.59
N VAL A 349 19.58 22.65 -25.56
CA VAL A 349 18.72 23.15 -26.63
C VAL A 349 19.35 24.41 -27.18
N SER A 350 19.51 24.47 -28.50
CA SER A 350 20.04 25.64 -29.22
C SER A 350 19.04 26.16 -30.25
N TRP A 351 19.02 27.47 -30.44
CA TRP A 351 18.20 28.15 -31.43
C TRP A 351 18.85 29.47 -31.86
N THR A 352 18.51 29.95 -33.04
CA THR A 352 18.90 31.28 -33.51
C THR A 352 17.66 32.16 -33.66
N LEU A 353 17.70 33.37 -33.13
CA LEU A 353 16.62 34.35 -33.24
C LEU A 353 17.23 35.72 -33.55
N ASN A 354 16.70 36.42 -34.56
CA ASN A 354 17.21 37.73 -34.99
C ASN A 354 18.72 37.77 -35.30
N GLY A 355 19.30 36.63 -35.72
CA GLY A 355 20.74 36.51 -36.01
C GLY A 355 21.63 36.19 -34.80
N GLU A 356 21.08 36.11 -33.58
CA GLU A 356 21.80 35.71 -32.38
C GLU A 356 21.56 34.23 -32.06
N SER A 357 22.64 33.49 -31.81
CA SER A 357 22.58 32.08 -31.41
C SER A 357 22.53 31.95 -29.89
N HIS A 358 21.55 31.19 -29.39
CA HIS A 358 21.36 30.90 -27.98
C HIS A 358 21.50 29.39 -27.74
N THR A 359 22.05 29.02 -26.58
CA THR A 359 22.13 27.64 -26.11
C THR A 359 21.88 27.62 -24.61
N LEU A 360 20.98 26.73 -24.17
CA LEU A 360 20.71 26.48 -22.75
C LEU A 360 20.70 24.98 -22.46
N PRO A 361 21.03 24.55 -21.23
CA PRO A 361 20.69 23.21 -20.76
C PRO A 361 19.19 22.95 -20.93
N LEU A 362 18.82 21.70 -21.20
CA LEU A 362 17.44 21.32 -21.56
C LEU A 362 16.41 21.80 -20.51
N PHE A 363 16.64 21.55 -19.22
CA PHE A 363 15.70 21.93 -18.17
C PHE A 363 15.64 23.44 -17.99
N ASP A 364 16.76 24.14 -18.14
CA ASP A 364 16.80 25.60 -18.12
C ASP A 364 16.02 26.21 -19.29
N PHE A 365 16.12 25.62 -20.49
CA PHE A 365 15.32 26.03 -21.64
C PHE A 365 13.82 25.84 -21.36
N VAL A 366 13.42 24.66 -20.90
CA VAL A 366 12.01 24.34 -20.63
C VAL A 366 11.43 25.24 -19.53
N SER A 367 12.18 25.50 -18.46
CA SER A 367 11.75 26.37 -17.37
C SER A 367 11.74 27.85 -17.79
N ASN A 368 12.86 28.36 -18.31
CA ASN A 368 13.05 29.80 -18.53
C ASN A 368 12.41 30.31 -19.82
N GLN A 369 12.42 29.52 -20.89
CA GLN A 369 11.88 29.93 -22.20
C GLN A 369 10.41 29.53 -22.37
N LEU A 370 10.06 28.31 -21.95
CA LEU A 370 8.69 27.79 -22.16
C LEU A 370 7.76 28.09 -20.98
N GLY A 371 8.30 28.53 -19.84
CA GLY A 371 7.53 28.77 -18.61
C GLY A 371 6.99 27.48 -17.97
N PHE A 372 7.52 26.32 -18.37
CA PHE A 372 7.15 25.03 -17.81
C PHE A 372 8.20 24.61 -16.77
N LYS A 373 7.93 24.94 -15.50
CA LYS A 373 8.86 24.62 -14.40
C LYS A 373 8.88 23.12 -14.12
N ILE A 374 9.97 22.48 -14.51
CA ILE A 374 10.23 21.05 -14.28
C ILE A 374 10.62 20.81 -12.83
N GLY A 375 10.02 19.81 -12.20
CA GLY A 375 10.37 19.36 -10.85
C GLY A 375 9.68 20.12 -9.72
N ARG A 376 8.92 21.18 -10.00
CA ARG A 376 8.34 22.09 -8.98
C ARG A 376 7.41 21.42 -7.95
N PHE A 377 6.85 20.25 -8.27
CA PHE A 377 6.00 19.42 -7.41
C PHE A 377 6.71 18.13 -6.98
N LEU A 378 8.04 18.07 -7.14
CA LEU A 378 8.90 16.90 -6.87
C LEU A 378 10.11 17.27 -5.98
N ASP A 379 10.86 18.28 -6.39
CA ASP A 379 12.18 18.69 -5.91
C ASP A 379 12.26 19.07 -4.42
N GLY A 380 11.17 19.63 -3.87
CA GLY A 380 11.09 20.00 -2.47
C GLY A 380 11.25 18.83 -1.51
N LYS A 381 11.08 17.59 -1.96
CA LYS A 381 11.18 16.38 -1.13
C LYS A 381 12.58 16.14 -0.60
N PHE A 382 13.61 16.31 -1.44
CA PHE A 382 14.96 15.87 -1.13
C PHE A 382 15.55 16.53 0.12
N SER A 383 15.43 17.86 0.25
CA SER A 383 16.07 18.59 1.37
C SER A 383 15.55 18.14 2.74
N PHE A 384 14.23 18.07 2.92
CA PHE A 384 13.68 17.70 4.23
C PHE A 384 13.73 16.19 4.47
N MET A 385 13.66 15.34 3.44
CA MET A 385 13.73 13.89 3.63
C MET A 385 15.14 13.41 3.92
N ILE A 386 16.15 13.90 3.20
CA ILE A 386 17.54 13.44 3.36
C ILE A 386 18.23 14.10 4.56
N PHE A 387 17.80 15.29 4.96
CA PHE A 387 18.45 16.04 6.04
C PHE A 387 17.52 16.36 7.22
N GLY A 388 16.35 16.93 6.95
CA GLY A 388 15.41 17.37 7.99
C GLY A 388 14.90 16.23 8.89
N LEU A 389 14.23 15.24 8.31
CA LEU A 389 13.65 14.10 9.05
C LEU A 389 14.72 13.27 9.79
N PRO A 390 15.90 12.99 9.21
CA PRO A 390 17.02 12.42 9.95
C PRO A 390 17.42 13.23 11.17
N ALA A 391 17.53 14.56 11.03
CA ALA A 391 17.82 15.45 12.15
C ALA A 391 16.72 15.42 13.22
N ALA A 392 15.45 15.31 12.82
CA ALA A 392 14.34 15.07 13.75
C ALA A 392 14.46 13.72 14.48
N GLY A 393 14.85 12.66 13.78
CA GLY A 393 15.10 11.35 14.39
C GLY A 393 16.23 11.39 15.41
N VAL A 394 17.34 12.09 15.09
CA VAL A 394 18.43 12.33 16.06
C VAL A 394 17.94 13.14 17.26
N ALA A 395 17.08 14.14 17.05
CA ALA A 395 16.46 14.89 18.15
C ALA A 395 15.60 14.01 19.05
N MET A 396 14.84 13.05 18.50
CA MET A 396 14.07 12.06 19.28
C MET A 396 14.98 11.19 20.13
N ILE A 397 16.08 10.68 19.55
CA ILE A 397 17.07 9.86 20.26
C ILE A 397 17.70 10.66 21.40
N LEU A 398 18.16 11.88 21.15
CA LEU A 398 18.84 12.70 22.16
C LEU A 398 17.88 13.25 23.23
N ALA A 399 16.59 13.37 22.91
CA ALA A 399 15.56 13.71 23.88
C ALA A 399 15.29 12.54 24.85
N ALA A 400 15.58 11.28 24.52
CA ALA A 400 15.41 10.17 25.45
C ALA A 400 16.41 10.26 26.63
N PRO A 401 15.99 9.86 27.86
CA PRO A 401 16.89 9.65 28.99
C PRO A 401 18.07 8.77 28.59
N LYS A 402 19.27 9.03 29.13
CA LYS A 402 20.52 8.40 28.69
C LYS A 402 20.44 6.88 28.70
N GLU A 403 19.81 6.34 29.74
CA GLU A 403 19.52 4.92 29.98
C GLU A 403 18.65 4.28 28.89
N ASN A 404 17.74 5.04 28.28
CA ASN A 404 16.80 4.56 27.27
C ASN A 404 17.25 4.88 25.83
N ARG A 405 18.37 5.59 25.65
CA ARG A 405 18.87 5.96 24.31
C ARG A 405 19.21 4.76 23.46
N LYS A 406 19.68 3.65 24.05
CA LYS A 406 19.97 2.42 23.30
C LYS A 406 18.71 1.87 22.64
N VAL A 407 17.57 1.90 23.36
CA VAL A 407 16.26 1.53 22.81
C VAL A 407 15.85 2.53 21.74
N ALA A 408 15.93 3.83 22.00
CA ALA A 408 15.58 4.85 21.02
C ALA A 408 16.40 4.73 19.72
N ILE A 409 17.70 4.45 19.82
CA ILE A 409 18.59 4.19 18.67
C ILE A 409 18.11 2.98 17.88
N GLY A 410 17.89 1.85 18.56
CA GLY A 410 17.44 0.61 17.92
C GLY A 410 16.11 0.76 17.18
N THR A 411 15.23 1.63 17.67
CA THR A 411 13.92 1.87 17.06
C THR A 411 13.94 2.95 15.97
N VAL A 412 14.65 4.07 16.18
CA VAL A 412 14.56 5.26 15.30
C VAL A 412 15.54 5.19 14.13
N VAL A 413 16.75 4.66 14.32
CA VAL A 413 17.77 4.63 13.26
C VAL A 413 17.34 3.87 12.00
N PRO A 414 16.67 2.70 12.08
CA PRO A 414 16.18 2.03 10.89
C PRO A 414 15.28 2.92 10.02
N SER A 415 14.40 3.70 10.66
CA SER A 415 13.51 4.64 9.95
C SER A 415 14.26 5.83 9.36
N ILE A 416 15.29 6.34 10.05
CA ILE A 416 16.19 7.37 9.49
C ILE A 416 16.84 6.84 8.21
N VAL A 417 17.41 5.63 8.24
CA VAL A 417 18.07 5.02 7.08
C VAL A 417 17.07 4.80 5.95
N THR A 418 15.88 4.28 6.24
CA THR A 418 14.81 4.13 5.25
C THR A 418 14.47 5.48 4.60
N THR A 419 14.23 6.52 5.39
CA THR A 419 13.90 7.85 4.85
C THR A 419 15.03 8.44 4.01
N ILE A 420 16.30 8.32 4.43
CA ILE A 420 17.44 8.80 3.64
C ILE A 420 17.53 8.03 2.33
N VAL A 421 17.52 6.70 2.36
CA VAL A 421 17.83 5.88 1.18
C VAL A 421 16.67 5.91 0.20
N THR A 422 15.45 5.63 0.67
CA THR A 422 14.30 5.39 -0.21
C THR A 422 13.35 6.58 -0.29
N GLY A 423 13.44 7.57 0.59
CA GLY A 423 12.48 8.67 0.67
C GLY A 423 11.16 8.29 1.35
N VAL A 424 11.01 7.04 1.81
CA VAL A 424 9.81 6.60 2.56
C VAL A 424 9.86 7.22 3.96
N THR A 425 8.85 8.02 4.28
CA THR A 425 8.84 8.92 5.45
C THR A 425 7.87 8.47 6.54
N GLU A 426 6.92 7.62 6.21
CA GLU A 426 5.85 7.15 7.08
C GLU A 426 6.35 6.55 8.41
N PRO A 427 7.41 5.71 8.44
CA PRO A 427 7.90 5.14 9.70
C PRO A 427 8.30 6.19 10.74
N ILE A 428 8.87 7.32 10.31
CA ILE A 428 9.27 8.41 11.20
C ILE A 428 8.13 9.42 11.41
N GLU A 429 7.39 9.75 10.35
CA GLU A 429 6.32 10.76 10.37
C GLU A 429 5.13 10.35 11.23
N PHE A 430 4.70 9.10 11.12
CA PHE A 430 3.58 8.59 11.93
C PHE A 430 3.90 8.63 13.43
N THR A 431 5.18 8.52 13.79
CA THR A 431 5.61 8.61 15.19
C THR A 431 5.25 9.93 15.84
N PHE A 432 5.57 11.07 15.22
CA PHE A 432 5.27 12.37 15.81
C PHE A 432 3.91 12.95 15.41
N LEU A 433 3.35 12.53 14.28
CA LEU A 433 1.99 12.85 13.87
C LEU A 433 0.96 12.56 14.97
N PHE A 434 1.05 11.37 15.58
CA PHE A 434 0.09 10.94 16.59
C PHE A 434 0.43 11.44 17.99
N LEU A 435 1.68 11.87 18.22
CA LEU A 435 2.10 12.50 19.47
C LEU A 435 1.71 13.98 19.53
N SER A 436 1.83 14.70 18.41
CA SER A 436 1.53 16.12 18.35
C SER A 436 1.10 16.54 16.95
N PRO A 437 -0.22 16.73 16.73
CA PRO A 437 -0.74 17.35 15.51
C PRO A 437 -0.09 18.70 15.19
N VAL A 438 0.25 19.49 16.21
CA VAL A 438 0.91 20.80 15.99
C VAL A 438 2.33 20.63 15.48
N LEU A 439 3.08 19.64 15.98
CA LEU A 439 4.42 19.33 15.45
C LEU A 439 4.35 18.83 14.00
N PHE A 440 3.31 18.06 13.65
CA PHE A 440 3.14 17.58 12.28
C PHE A 440 2.62 18.67 11.32
N TRP A 441 1.41 19.17 11.52
CA TRP A 441 0.79 20.13 10.58
C TRP A 441 1.36 21.55 10.72
N GLY A 442 1.68 21.98 11.95
CA GLY A 442 2.17 23.34 12.20
C GLY A 442 3.65 23.55 11.91
N PHE A 443 4.49 22.54 12.20
CA PHE A 443 5.94 22.63 11.99
C PHE A 443 6.38 21.82 10.76
N HIS A 444 6.23 20.50 10.79
CA HIS A 444 6.78 19.62 9.76
C HIS A 444 6.20 19.89 8.37
N ALA A 445 4.88 19.89 8.22
CA ALA A 445 4.22 20.14 6.94
C ALA A 445 4.52 21.56 6.39
N PHE A 446 4.66 22.56 7.28
CA PHE A 446 5.06 23.91 6.90
C PHE A 446 6.49 23.95 6.35
N PHE A 447 7.45 23.32 7.03
CA PHE A 447 8.83 23.29 6.53
C PHE A 447 8.99 22.39 5.30
N CYS A 448 8.18 21.34 5.14
CA CYS A 448 8.08 20.62 3.87
C CYS A 448 7.63 21.57 2.74
N ALA A 449 6.54 22.32 2.95
CA ALA A 449 6.05 23.31 1.99
C ALA A 449 7.09 24.37 1.63
N LEU A 450 7.82 24.86 2.63
CA LEU A 450 8.92 25.80 2.42
C LEU A 450 10.05 25.19 1.57
N SER A 451 10.32 23.89 1.73
CA SER A 451 11.34 23.19 0.94
C SER A 451 10.97 23.17 -0.54
N PHE A 452 9.71 22.87 -0.87
CA PHE A 452 9.18 22.94 -2.24
C PHE A 452 9.25 24.35 -2.83
N MET A 453 8.90 25.37 -2.04
CA MET A 453 8.99 26.76 -2.49
C MET A 453 10.44 27.15 -2.80
N LEU A 454 11.38 26.83 -1.91
CA LEU A 454 12.79 27.15 -2.08
C LEU A 454 13.41 26.41 -3.27
N ALA A 455 13.08 25.14 -3.47
CA ALA A 455 13.57 24.36 -4.60
C ALA A 455 13.13 24.99 -5.94
N ASN A 456 11.84 25.34 -6.08
CA ASN A 456 11.32 26.06 -7.24
C ASN A 456 12.00 27.43 -7.44
N LEU A 457 12.14 28.23 -6.37
CA LEU A 457 12.77 29.56 -6.44
C LEU A 457 14.25 29.51 -6.85
N LEU A 458 14.96 28.46 -6.45
CA LEU A 458 16.37 28.25 -6.78
C LEU A 458 16.57 27.56 -8.14
N GLY A 459 15.48 27.29 -8.88
CA GLY A 459 15.54 26.63 -10.19
C GLY A 459 15.97 25.18 -10.09
N VAL A 460 15.59 24.45 -9.04
CA VAL A 460 15.88 23.01 -8.96
C VAL A 460 15.00 22.27 -9.97
N HIS A 461 15.62 21.42 -10.78
CA HIS A 461 14.95 20.69 -11.87
C HIS A 461 15.25 19.20 -11.78
N ILE A 462 15.00 18.59 -10.63
CA ILE A 462 15.28 17.16 -10.41
C ILE A 462 14.01 16.33 -10.74
N PRO A 463 14.05 15.49 -11.78
CA PRO A 463 12.99 14.52 -12.05
C PRO A 463 12.87 13.50 -10.92
N MET A 464 11.70 12.90 -10.78
CA MET A 464 11.47 11.88 -9.76
C MET A 464 10.34 10.94 -10.19
N THR A 465 10.50 9.67 -9.84
CA THR A 465 9.52 8.60 -10.11
C THR A 465 8.98 7.95 -8.84
N PHE A 466 9.72 7.99 -7.73
CA PHE A 466 9.37 7.29 -6.50
C PHE A 466 9.01 8.21 -5.34
N SER A 467 9.98 8.63 -4.51
CA SER A 467 9.67 9.20 -3.18
C SER A 467 10.55 10.38 -2.76
N GLY A 468 11.72 10.58 -3.39
CA GLY A 468 12.61 11.71 -3.12
C GLY A 468 13.73 11.38 -2.14
N GLY A 469 14.12 10.09 -2.08
CA GLY A 469 15.26 9.62 -1.30
C GLY A 469 16.60 9.84 -2.01
N MET A 470 17.68 9.46 -1.34
CA MET A 470 19.04 9.54 -1.88
C MET A 470 19.23 8.65 -3.12
N LEU A 471 18.48 7.55 -3.26
CA LEU A 471 18.49 6.76 -4.49
C LEU A 471 17.92 7.54 -5.68
N ASP A 472 16.73 8.12 -5.51
CA ASP A 472 16.12 8.97 -6.54
C ASP A 472 17.05 10.13 -6.88
N LEU A 473 17.63 10.72 -5.84
CA LEU A 473 18.58 11.78 -5.98
C LEU A 473 19.73 11.27 -6.86
N LEU A 474 20.51 10.25 -6.45
CA LEU A 474 21.57 9.56 -7.22
C LEU A 474 21.30 9.37 -8.71
N ILE A 475 20.11 8.90 -9.03
CA ILE A 475 19.70 8.52 -10.37
C ILE A 475 19.33 9.75 -11.22
N TYR A 476 18.62 10.71 -10.62
CA TYR A 476 18.01 11.83 -11.33
C TYR A 476 18.73 13.17 -11.15
N TRP A 477 19.80 13.24 -10.33
CA TRP A 477 20.52 14.50 -10.00
C TRP A 477 21.85 14.71 -10.74
N ILE A 478 22.81 13.79 -10.57
CA ILE A 478 24.23 13.84 -10.95
C ILE A 478 24.35 13.33 -12.36
N ILE A 479 23.71 12.18 -12.65
CA ILE A 479 23.77 11.55 -13.95
C ILE A 479 23.26 12.50 -15.05
N PRO A 480 22.09 13.15 -14.90
CA PRO A 480 21.61 14.12 -15.88
C PRO A 480 22.04 15.58 -15.61
N VAL A 481 23.09 15.85 -14.83
CA VAL A 481 23.46 17.24 -14.45
C VAL A 481 23.68 18.17 -15.65
N ALA A 482 24.17 17.62 -16.77
CA ALA A 482 24.37 18.34 -18.03
C ALA A 482 23.07 18.92 -18.63
N LYS A 483 21.90 18.44 -18.18
CA LYS A 483 20.58 18.96 -18.56
C LYS A 483 20.12 20.16 -17.74
N GLY A 484 20.85 20.55 -16.68
CA GLY A 484 20.52 21.71 -15.83
C GLY A 484 19.63 21.36 -14.64
N THR A 485 19.95 20.32 -13.87
CA THR A 485 19.15 19.91 -12.68
C THR A 485 19.32 20.82 -11.46
N HIS A 486 20.41 21.59 -11.39
CA HIS A 486 20.79 22.47 -10.27
C HIS A 486 20.72 21.82 -8.87
N PHE A 487 21.06 20.52 -8.79
CA PHE A 487 20.83 19.69 -7.59
C PHE A 487 21.61 20.12 -6.33
N TRP A 488 22.67 20.89 -6.47
CA TRP A 488 23.46 21.37 -5.33
C TRP A 488 22.63 22.24 -4.39
N TRP A 489 21.59 22.92 -4.90
CA TRP A 489 20.69 23.70 -4.06
C TRP A 489 19.92 22.85 -3.06
N THR A 490 19.54 21.62 -3.42
CA THR A 490 18.94 20.66 -2.48
C THR A 490 19.89 20.27 -1.35
N LEU A 491 21.20 20.22 -1.61
CA LEU A 491 22.20 20.02 -0.55
C LEU A 491 22.33 21.25 0.36
N VAL A 492 22.43 22.44 -0.24
CA VAL A 492 22.57 23.71 0.51
C VAL A 492 21.34 23.95 1.40
N VAL A 493 20.14 23.83 0.84
CA VAL A 493 18.88 23.94 1.60
C VAL A 493 18.79 22.83 2.64
N GLY A 494 19.12 21.59 2.27
CA GLY A 494 19.14 20.44 3.18
C GLY A 494 20.03 20.65 4.42
N LEU A 495 21.24 21.18 4.24
CA LEU A 495 22.14 21.51 5.35
C LEU A 495 21.53 22.56 6.29
N GLY A 496 20.79 23.54 5.75
CA GLY A 496 20.01 24.50 6.54
C GLY A 496 18.87 23.83 7.34
N TYR A 497 18.29 22.75 6.82
CA TYR A 497 17.21 22.02 7.47
C TYR A 497 17.68 21.20 8.69
N ILE A 498 18.95 20.80 8.75
CA ILE A 498 19.50 20.03 9.90
C ILE A 498 19.26 20.77 11.22
N PRO A 499 19.78 22.01 11.45
CA PRO A 499 19.56 22.71 12.70
C PRO A 499 18.08 23.05 12.93
N ILE A 500 17.33 23.41 11.88
CA ILE A 500 15.90 23.74 11.98
C ILE A 500 15.12 22.56 12.55
N TYR A 501 15.25 21.38 11.94
CA TYR A 501 14.55 20.18 12.38
C TYR A 501 15.08 19.67 13.71
N PHE A 502 16.40 19.65 13.90
CA PHE A 502 16.99 19.17 15.15
C PHE A 502 16.50 19.98 16.36
N PHE A 503 16.69 21.31 16.34
CA PHE A 503 16.30 22.16 17.46
C PHE A 503 14.79 22.32 17.57
N GLY A 504 14.07 22.38 16.44
CA GLY A 504 12.62 22.42 16.41
C GLY A 504 12.00 21.20 17.09
N PHE A 505 12.37 19.99 16.67
CA PHE A 505 11.87 18.77 17.30
C PHE A 505 12.29 18.67 18.76
N LEU A 506 13.55 18.98 19.10
CA LEU A 506 14.01 18.95 20.48
C LEU A 506 13.20 19.90 21.38
N PHE A 507 12.89 21.10 20.87
CA PHE A 507 12.04 22.07 21.55
C PHE A 507 10.64 21.51 21.78
N PHE A 508 9.94 21.03 20.74
CA PHE A 508 8.58 20.49 20.89
C PHE A 508 8.54 19.27 21.80
N ILE A 509 9.49 18.33 21.65
CA ILE A 509 9.55 17.12 22.48
C ILE A 509 9.74 17.48 23.96
N LYS A 510 10.63 18.41 24.28
CA LYS A 510 10.87 18.81 25.68
C LYS A 510 9.76 19.71 26.23
N ARG A 511 9.30 20.69 25.45
CA ARG A 511 8.31 21.70 25.88
C ARG A 511 6.93 21.09 26.15
N TYR A 512 6.55 20.07 25.38
CA TYR A 512 5.26 19.38 25.49
C TYR A 512 5.38 17.96 26.04
N ASN A 513 6.57 17.59 26.54
CA ASN A 513 6.89 16.27 27.09
C ASN A 513 6.39 15.10 26.22
N LEU A 514 6.69 15.14 24.92
CA LEU A 514 6.20 14.15 23.97
C LEU A 514 6.83 12.77 24.24
N ALA A 515 6.01 11.71 24.21
CA ALA A 515 6.43 10.32 24.42
C ALA A 515 7.04 9.70 23.15
N THR A 516 8.12 10.29 22.64
CA THR A 516 8.91 9.72 21.53
C THR A 516 9.62 8.42 21.96
N PRO A 517 10.11 7.58 21.03
CA PRO A 517 10.81 6.34 21.39
C PRO A 517 11.94 6.60 22.42
N GLY A 518 11.94 5.81 23.50
CA GLY A 518 12.83 5.96 24.66
C GLY A 518 12.30 6.90 25.76
N ARG A 519 11.17 7.59 25.57
CA ARG A 519 10.53 8.49 26.57
C ARG A 519 9.17 7.95 27.01
N GLY A 520 8.83 8.14 28.29
CA GLY A 520 7.48 7.85 28.81
C GLY A 520 7.02 6.41 28.63
N GLY A 521 7.94 5.44 28.62
CA GLY A 521 7.64 4.02 28.40
C GLY A 521 7.40 3.63 26.93
N ASN A 522 7.47 4.57 25.97
CA ASN A 522 7.35 4.25 24.56
C ASN A 522 8.66 3.66 24.02
N THR A 523 8.62 2.44 23.48
CA THR A 523 9.78 1.75 22.89
C THR A 523 9.67 1.55 21.38
N LYS A 524 8.53 1.91 20.77
CA LYS A 524 8.23 1.66 19.36
C LYS A 524 7.90 2.93 18.58
N LEU A 525 8.05 2.86 17.26
CA LEU A 525 7.49 3.85 16.35
C LEU A 525 5.99 3.67 16.27
N PHE A 526 5.27 4.76 16.02
CA PHE A 526 3.83 4.64 15.77
C PHE A 526 3.57 4.34 14.31
N THR A 527 2.67 3.40 14.07
CA THR A 527 2.12 3.10 12.75
C THR A 527 0.69 3.62 12.63
N LYS A 528 0.17 3.68 11.41
CA LYS A 528 -1.25 3.96 11.17
C LYS A 528 -2.17 2.94 11.87
N ALA A 529 -1.74 1.68 11.99
CA ALA A 529 -2.48 0.65 12.72
C ALA A 529 -2.56 0.98 14.23
N ASP A 530 -1.47 1.45 14.84
CA ASP A 530 -1.45 1.89 16.24
C ASP A 530 -2.43 3.04 16.49
N TYR A 531 -2.51 4.02 15.56
CA TYR A 531 -3.49 5.10 15.66
C TYR A 531 -4.94 4.64 15.51
N LEU A 532 -5.20 3.70 14.59
CA LEU A 532 -6.53 3.13 14.40
C LEU A 532 -7.01 2.38 15.64
N ALA A 533 -6.10 1.67 16.31
CA ALA A 533 -6.35 1.06 17.61
C ALA A 533 -6.63 2.14 18.67
N ASN A 534 -5.83 3.22 18.71
CA ASN A 534 -6.00 4.31 19.68
C ASN A 534 -7.27 5.15 19.47
N LYS A 535 -7.75 5.33 18.24
CA LYS A 535 -8.95 6.14 17.96
C LYS A 535 -10.27 5.44 18.29
N LYS A 536 -10.25 4.12 18.53
CA LYS A 536 -11.37 3.42 19.19
C LYS A 536 -11.49 3.78 20.68
N GLY A 537 -10.49 4.46 21.25
CA GLY A 537 -10.49 4.95 22.63
C GLY A 537 -10.22 6.45 22.71
N LYS A 538 -11.15 7.31 22.25
CA LYS A 538 -11.23 8.68 22.78
C LYS A 538 -11.58 8.56 24.26
N ARG A 539 -10.57 8.54 25.13
CA ARG A 539 -10.73 8.59 26.58
C ARG A 539 -10.75 10.04 27.03
N GLU A 540 -11.75 10.33 27.85
CA GLU A 540 -11.84 11.53 28.70
C GLU A 540 -10.60 11.63 29.60
N ASP A 541 -10.33 12.82 30.12
CA ASP A 541 -9.14 13.12 30.91
C ASP A 541 -9.07 12.25 32.17
N LEU A 542 -8.27 11.18 32.09
CA LEU A 542 -8.07 10.19 33.15
C LEU A 542 -7.02 10.63 34.18
N GLY A 543 -6.37 11.80 34.00
CA GLY A 543 -5.24 12.21 34.83
C GLY A 543 -4.11 11.17 34.82
N GLU A 544 -3.66 10.76 36.01
CA GLU A 544 -2.61 9.73 36.19
C GLU A 544 -3.14 8.29 36.16
N VAL A 545 -4.46 8.10 36.02
CA VAL A 545 -5.08 6.76 35.99
C VAL A 545 -4.79 6.10 34.65
N ASP A 546 -4.20 4.91 34.68
CA ASP A 546 -3.96 4.17 33.45
C ASP A 546 -5.29 3.77 32.82
N PRO A 547 -5.49 4.13 31.55
CA PRO A 547 -6.77 3.89 30.93
C PRO A 547 -7.11 2.40 30.82
N LYS A 548 -6.12 1.54 30.57
CA LYS A 548 -6.31 0.09 30.47
C LYS A 548 -6.62 -0.51 31.83
N ALA A 549 -5.93 -0.07 32.90
CA ALA A 549 -6.22 -0.46 34.27
C ALA A 549 -7.65 -0.08 34.68
N LEU A 550 -8.09 1.16 34.40
CA LEU A 550 -9.45 1.60 34.71
C LEU A 550 -10.51 0.75 34.00
N GLU A 551 -10.35 0.51 32.69
CA GLU A 551 -11.33 -0.27 31.94
C GLU A 551 -11.41 -1.71 32.39
N ILE A 552 -10.28 -2.32 32.76
CA ILE A 552 -10.25 -3.68 33.32
C ILE A 552 -11.00 -3.69 34.65
N VAL A 553 -10.75 -2.71 35.52
CA VAL A 553 -11.46 -2.58 36.80
C VAL A 553 -12.95 -2.37 36.60
N LEU A 554 -13.37 -1.48 35.69
CA LEU A 554 -14.78 -1.28 35.34
C LEU A 554 -15.41 -2.54 34.77
N ALA A 555 -14.68 -3.30 33.95
CA ALA A 555 -15.15 -4.55 33.39
C ALA A 555 -15.26 -5.68 34.43
N PHE A 556 -14.58 -5.57 35.57
CA PHE A 556 -14.82 -6.41 36.75
C PHE A 556 -15.93 -5.85 37.68
N GLY A 557 -16.64 -4.79 37.30
CA GLY A 557 -17.71 -4.19 38.10
C GLY A 557 -17.25 -3.12 39.10
N GLY A 558 -16.05 -2.56 38.92
CA GLY A 558 -15.47 -1.55 39.79
C GLY A 558 -14.55 -2.11 40.88
N LEU A 559 -13.78 -1.23 41.54
CA LEU A 559 -12.85 -1.65 42.61
C LEU A 559 -13.57 -2.31 43.78
N ASP A 560 -14.79 -1.84 44.09
CA ASP A 560 -15.57 -2.34 45.21
C ASP A 560 -16.11 -3.75 44.97
N ASN A 561 -16.19 -4.15 43.70
CA ASN A 561 -16.57 -5.50 43.34
C ASN A 561 -15.40 -6.49 43.45
N ILE A 562 -14.14 -6.05 43.35
CA ILE A 562 -12.96 -6.94 43.41
C ILE A 562 -12.48 -7.11 44.86
N THR A 563 -12.47 -8.34 45.36
CA THR A 563 -12.00 -8.69 46.72
C THR A 563 -10.55 -9.15 46.75
N THR A 564 -10.06 -9.81 45.69
CA THR A 564 -8.66 -10.26 45.59
C THR A 564 -8.06 -9.86 44.25
N PHE A 565 -6.84 -9.32 44.26
CA PHE A 565 -6.12 -8.98 43.02
C PHE A 565 -4.92 -9.91 42.84
N ASN A 566 -5.12 -11.06 42.22
CA ASN A 566 -4.05 -12.01 41.96
C ASN A 566 -3.77 -12.12 40.46
N ASN A 567 -2.61 -12.69 40.10
CA ASN A 567 -2.28 -12.98 38.71
C ASN A 567 -1.34 -14.18 38.62
N CYS A 568 -1.35 -14.84 37.47
CA CYS A 568 -0.29 -15.75 37.05
C CYS A 568 0.42 -15.16 35.83
N ALA A 569 1.39 -15.89 35.26
CA ALA A 569 2.17 -15.42 34.11
C ALA A 569 1.29 -14.92 32.95
N SER A 570 0.09 -15.50 32.77
CA SER A 570 -0.80 -15.20 31.64
C SER A 570 -2.19 -14.64 31.97
N ARG A 571 -2.59 -14.53 33.25
CA ARG A 571 -3.97 -14.17 33.64
C ARG A 571 -4.05 -13.30 34.88
N LEU A 572 -4.95 -12.31 34.88
CA LEU A 572 -5.50 -11.74 36.11
C LEU A 572 -6.45 -12.76 36.72
N ARG A 573 -6.43 -12.94 38.04
CA ARG A 573 -7.25 -13.90 38.79
C ARG A 573 -7.89 -13.17 39.96
N TYR A 574 -9.07 -12.62 39.74
CA TYR A 574 -9.73 -11.73 40.69
C TYR A 574 -10.92 -12.43 41.33
N ASP A 575 -10.96 -12.42 42.66
CA ASP A 575 -12.20 -12.71 43.38
C ASP A 575 -13.08 -11.46 43.32
N ILE A 576 -14.39 -11.65 43.16
CA ILE A 576 -15.39 -10.59 43.03
C ILE A 576 -16.64 -10.84 43.90
N LYS A 577 -17.39 -9.79 44.24
CA LYS A 577 -18.56 -9.88 45.13
C LYS A 577 -19.84 -10.24 44.38
N ASP A 578 -20.12 -9.51 43.29
CA ASP A 578 -21.31 -9.62 42.47
C ASP A 578 -20.93 -10.01 41.02
N PRO A 579 -21.27 -11.24 40.60
CA PRO A 579 -21.00 -11.74 39.25
C PRO A 579 -21.72 -10.98 38.15
N ALA A 580 -22.90 -10.42 38.43
CA ALA A 580 -23.69 -9.68 37.45
C ALA A 580 -23.02 -8.36 37.06
N LEU A 581 -22.06 -7.87 37.85
CA LEU A 581 -21.35 -6.63 37.58
C LEU A 581 -20.16 -6.80 36.62
N VAL A 582 -19.74 -8.04 36.33
CA VAL A 582 -18.57 -8.31 35.49
C VAL A 582 -18.99 -8.41 34.01
N SER A 583 -18.41 -7.55 33.18
CA SER A 583 -18.58 -7.58 31.73
C SER A 583 -17.42 -8.31 31.06
N GLU A 584 -17.67 -9.56 30.66
CA GLU A 584 -16.67 -10.30 29.89
C GLU A 584 -16.31 -9.60 28.59
N ASP A 585 -17.27 -8.99 27.91
CA ASP A 585 -17.02 -8.33 26.63
C ASP A 585 -16.17 -7.07 26.78
N ARG A 586 -16.33 -6.31 27.86
CA ARG A 586 -15.43 -5.20 28.19
C ARG A 586 -14.02 -5.69 28.55
N LEU A 587 -13.88 -6.82 29.26
CA LEU A 587 -12.58 -7.43 29.55
C LEU A 587 -11.82 -7.84 28.28
N LYS A 588 -12.53 -8.37 27.28
CA LYS A 588 -11.90 -8.78 26.00
C LYS A 588 -11.62 -7.56 25.11
N ALA A 589 -12.53 -6.59 25.09
CA ALA A 589 -12.30 -5.29 24.44
C ALA A 589 -11.11 -4.54 25.05
N ALA A 590 -10.84 -4.72 26.35
CA ALA A 590 -9.67 -4.22 27.05
C ALA A 590 -8.37 -5.01 26.76
N GLY A 591 -8.45 -6.09 25.98
CA GLY A 591 -7.30 -6.87 25.49
C GLY A 591 -7.14 -8.26 26.10
N ALA A 592 -8.16 -8.81 26.79
CA ALA A 592 -8.12 -10.19 27.27
C ALA A 592 -8.40 -11.18 26.12
N ALA A 593 -7.47 -12.10 25.87
CA ALA A 593 -7.63 -13.23 24.95
C ALA A 593 -8.79 -14.14 25.36
N GLY A 594 -9.14 -14.15 26.65
CA GLY A 594 -10.28 -14.88 27.19
C GLY A 594 -10.65 -14.40 28.59
N VAL A 595 -11.85 -14.75 29.04
CA VAL A 595 -12.35 -14.56 30.41
C VAL A 595 -12.95 -15.89 30.83
N LYS A 596 -12.58 -16.39 32.01
CA LYS A 596 -13.01 -17.67 32.56
C LYS A 596 -13.48 -17.46 33.99
N TRP A 597 -14.65 -18.00 34.33
CA TRP A 597 -15.16 -18.05 35.70
C TRP A 597 -14.73 -19.35 36.38
N GLU A 598 -14.28 -19.27 37.62
CA GLU A 598 -14.02 -20.43 38.48
C GLU A 598 -14.93 -20.34 39.71
N GLY A 599 -16.16 -20.85 39.57
CA GLY A 599 -17.22 -20.64 40.55
C GLY A 599 -17.97 -19.32 40.31
N SER A 600 -18.86 -18.96 41.23
CA SER A 600 -19.68 -17.75 41.06
C SER A 600 -18.84 -16.48 41.21
N ASN A 601 -17.81 -16.48 42.06
CA ASN A 601 -17.15 -15.27 42.53
C ASN A 601 -15.67 -15.16 42.15
N HIS A 602 -15.13 -16.02 41.28
CA HIS A 602 -13.73 -15.91 40.82
C HIS A 602 -13.67 -15.78 39.31
N VAL A 603 -13.01 -14.72 38.83
CA VAL A 603 -12.93 -14.40 37.40
C VAL A 603 -11.47 -14.26 36.98
N GLN A 604 -11.10 -15.02 35.95
CA GLN A 604 -9.79 -14.99 35.34
C GLN A 604 -9.84 -14.31 33.97
N ALA A 605 -9.15 -13.18 33.81
CA ALA A 605 -8.99 -12.50 32.52
C ALA A 605 -7.58 -12.77 31.94
N ILE A 606 -7.51 -13.36 30.76
CA ILE A 606 -6.30 -13.88 30.13
C ILE A 606 -5.66 -12.77 29.27
N PHE A 607 -4.63 -12.10 29.77
CA PHE A 607 -3.92 -11.03 29.03
C PHE A 607 -2.59 -11.48 28.43
N GLY A 608 -2.27 -12.79 28.48
CA GLY A 608 -0.98 -13.31 28.05
C GLY A 608 0.16 -12.81 28.96
N PRO A 609 1.42 -12.78 28.49
CA PRO A 609 2.59 -12.38 29.29
C PRO A 609 2.45 -11.00 29.97
N ALA A 610 1.55 -10.14 29.49
CA ALA A 610 1.26 -8.83 30.07
C ALA A 610 0.43 -8.89 31.37
N ALA A 611 -0.09 -10.04 31.78
CA ALA A 611 -0.97 -10.16 32.94
C ALA A 611 -0.31 -9.72 34.26
N ASP A 612 0.98 -10.01 34.43
CA ASP A 612 1.73 -9.58 35.61
C ASP A 612 1.94 -8.07 35.67
N GLN A 613 2.30 -7.48 34.53
CA GLN A 613 2.42 -6.03 34.40
C GLN A 613 1.08 -5.33 34.63
N ILE A 614 -0.01 -5.88 34.09
CA ILE A 614 -1.36 -5.32 34.24
C ILE A 614 -1.82 -5.43 35.70
N ASN A 615 -1.62 -6.56 36.38
CA ASN A 615 -2.01 -6.69 37.79
C ASN A 615 -1.22 -5.75 38.68
N SER A 616 0.09 -5.67 38.45
CA SER A 616 0.98 -4.75 39.17
C SER A 616 0.54 -3.30 38.98
N LYS A 617 0.12 -2.94 37.77
CA LYS A 617 -0.37 -1.59 37.44
C LYS A 617 -1.72 -1.28 38.08
N ILE A 618 -2.68 -2.22 38.04
CA ILE A 618 -3.98 -2.07 38.72
C ILE A 618 -3.78 -1.92 40.23
N LYS A 619 -2.89 -2.72 40.84
CA LYS A 619 -2.52 -2.61 42.26
C LYS A 619 -1.90 -1.25 42.59
N ALA A 620 -0.97 -0.77 41.77
CA ALA A 620 -0.29 0.50 41.98
C ALA A 620 -1.22 1.71 41.86
N GLN A 621 -2.32 1.61 41.12
CA GLN A 621 -3.22 2.73 40.82
C GLN A 621 -4.59 2.65 41.52
N ARG A 622 -4.76 1.80 42.54
CA ARG A 622 -6.06 1.61 43.21
C ARG A 622 -6.65 2.91 43.78
N GLU A 623 -5.85 3.70 44.50
CA GLU A 623 -6.35 4.95 45.09
C GLU A 623 -6.68 5.99 44.01
N LEU A 624 -5.87 6.07 42.96
CA LEU A 624 -6.15 6.96 41.81
C LEU A 624 -7.44 6.55 41.09
N ILE A 625 -7.66 5.24 40.90
CA ILE A 625 -8.89 4.69 40.30
C ILE A 625 -10.09 4.94 41.22
N ARG A 626 -9.94 4.79 42.54
CA ARG A 626 -11.00 5.05 43.52
C ARG A 626 -11.43 6.52 43.53
N ASP A 627 -10.47 7.44 43.58
CA ASP A 627 -10.72 8.87 43.53
C ASP A 627 -11.35 9.31 42.21
N TYR A 628 -10.94 8.68 41.10
CA TYR A 628 -11.52 8.92 39.79
C TYR A 628 -12.99 8.46 39.73
N LEU A 629 -13.29 7.25 40.20
CA LEU A 629 -14.66 6.72 40.21
C LEU A 629 -15.58 7.47 41.19
N ALA A 630 -15.05 7.96 42.32
CA ALA A 630 -15.81 8.79 43.27
C ALA A 630 -16.18 10.16 42.69
N LYS A 631 -15.34 10.71 41.81
CA LYS A 631 -15.59 11.99 41.12
C LYS A 631 -16.46 11.84 39.87
N ASN A 632 -16.56 10.62 39.32
CA ASN A 632 -17.23 10.32 38.03
C ASN A 632 -18.17 9.10 38.17
N PRO A 633 -19.28 9.21 38.93
CA PRO A 633 -20.19 8.11 39.24
C PRO A 633 -20.92 7.51 38.02
N GLU A 634 -20.93 8.20 36.88
CA GLU A 634 -21.52 7.74 35.61
C GLU A 634 -20.86 6.50 35.01
N PHE A 635 -19.62 6.17 35.40
CA PHE A 635 -18.90 4.99 34.91
C PHE A 635 -19.27 3.68 35.61
N ASN A 636 -20.09 3.74 36.67
CA ASN A 636 -20.38 2.59 37.53
C ASN A 636 -21.57 1.73 37.06
N ASN A 637 -22.18 2.04 35.90
CA ASN A 637 -23.34 1.29 35.37
C ASN A 637 -23.03 0.53 34.07
N ASN A 638 -23.42 -0.75 34.07
CA ASN A 638 -23.23 -1.74 33.02
C ASN A 638 -24.20 -1.59 31.84
N ASP A 639 -23.73 -0.99 30.75
CA ASP A 639 -24.27 -1.26 29.43
C ASP A 639 -23.11 -1.45 28.43
N VAL A 640 -23.29 -2.36 27.47
CA VAL A 640 -22.39 -2.75 26.36
C VAL A 640 -21.51 -3.99 26.61
N VAL A 641 -22.13 -5.15 26.43
CA VAL A 641 -21.51 -6.46 26.16
C VAL A 641 -21.78 -6.77 24.70
N GLU A 642 -20.87 -6.41 23.80
CA GLU A 642 -20.83 -7.07 22.48
C GLU A 642 -19.48 -6.82 21.79
N SER A 643 -18.84 -7.92 21.40
CA SER A 643 -17.73 -8.03 20.44
C SER A 643 -16.30 -8.05 20.99
N VAL A 644 -15.51 -8.98 20.43
CA VAL A 644 -14.03 -9.09 20.48
C VAL A 644 -13.43 -10.00 21.57
N LYS A 645 -13.87 -11.27 21.69
CA LYS A 645 -12.98 -12.40 22.09
C LYS A 645 -12.38 -12.96 20.80
N LYS A 646 -11.10 -12.70 20.50
CA LYS A 646 -10.15 -13.63 19.84
C LYS A 646 -8.91 -12.90 19.27
N ALA A 647 -7.80 -13.65 19.29
CA ALA A 647 -6.46 -13.43 18.74
C ALA A 647 -5.47 -12.92 19.79
N ASN A 648 -4.89 -13.81 20.60
CA ASN A 648 -3.76 -14.73 20.31
C ASN A 648 -2.43 -14.03 20.56
N GLU A 649 -1.52 -14.69 21.30
CA GLU A 649 -0.10 -14.67 20.92
C GLU A 649 0.67 -15.84 21.56
N LYS A 650 1.60 -16.35 20.75
CA LYS A 650 2.40 -17.58 20.85
C LYS A 650 3.74 -17.39 21.61
N GLU A 651 4.48 -18.51 21.70
CA GLU A 651 5.97 -18.68 21.70
C GLU A 651 6.70 -18.69 23.07
N HIS A 652 7.82 -19.42 23.33
CA HIS A 652 8.92 -20.07 22.57
C HIS A 652 9.69 -21.05 23.51
N ASP A 653 10.52 -21.99 22.99
CA ASP A 653 12.02 -22.00 23.06
C ASP A 653 12.68 -23.42 23.04
N ASN A 654 13.86 -23.51 22.41
CA ASN A 654 14.67 -24.70 22.03
C ASN A 654 15.62 -25.19 23.15
N GLN A 655 15.70 -26.51 23.40
CA GLN A 655 16.86 -27.19 23.99
C GLN A 655 16.99 -28.65 23.49
N LEU A 656 18.22 -29.04 23.14
CA LEU A 656 18.78 -30.41 22.93
C LEU A 656 17.75 -31.54 22.86
N ILE A 657 17.43 -32.01 21.64
CA ILE A 657 16.21 -32.77 21.39
C ILE A 657 16.50 -34.27 21.31
N ASP A 658 16.06 -35.02 22.31
CA ASP A 658 15.75 -36.45 22.14
C ASP A 658 14.74 -36.55 20.98
N GLY A 659 15.07 -37.30 19.92
CA GLY A 659 14.22 -37.40 18.73
C GLY A 659 12.75 -37.68 19.08
N VAL A 660 11.83 -36.98 18.44
CA VAL A 660 10.40 -37.07 18.77
C VAL A 660 9.84 -38.34 18.14
N VAL A 661 9.37 -39.26 18.99
CA VAL A 661 8.71 -40.49 18.55
C VAL A 661 7.31 -40.15 18.01
N ILE A 662 7.04 -40.58 16.77
CA ILE A 662 5.76 -40.37 16.08
C ILE A 662 4.96 -41.67 16.12
N GLN A 663 3.81 -41.64 16.78
CA GLN A 663 2.83 -42.72 16.82
C GLN A 663 1.85 -42.64 15.65
N THR A 664 1.08 -43.69 15.43
CA THR A 664 0.08 -43.75 14.37
C THR A 664 -1.07 -42.75 14.59
N VAL A 665 -1.67 -42.27 13.50
CA VAL A 665 -2.87 -41.39 13.53
C VAL A 665 -4.18 -42.19 13.49
N ALA A 666 -4.15 -43.47 13.14
CA ALA A 666 -5.31 -44.37 13.10
C ALA A 666 -4.87 -45.84 13.27
N ARG A 667 -5.82 -46.77 13.43
CA ARG A 667 -5.55 -48.21 13.37
C ARG A 667 -5.75 -48.71 11.93
N GLY A 668 -4.88 -49.63 11.50
CA GLY A 668 -4.93 -50.24 10.17
C GLY A 668 -3.58 -50.33 9.45
N GLU A 669 -3.59 -50.39 8.12
CA GLU A 669 -2.38 -50.57 7.30
C GLU A 669 -1.64 -49.24 7.18
N ILE A 670 -0.33 -49.23 7.49
CA ILE A 670 0.53 -48.04 7.33
C ILE A 670 1.10 -48.06 5.91
N LEU A 671 1.01 -46.92 5.23
CA LEU A 671 1.51 -46.69 3.88
C LEU A 671 2.58 -45.59 3.90
N THR A 672 3.62 -45.77 3.10
CA THR A 672 4.53 -44.67 2.76
C THR A 672 3.81 -43.66 1.87
N LEU A 673 4.17 -42.37 1.97
CA LEU A 673 3.44 -41.31 1.25
C LEU A 673 3.43 -41.49 -0.27
N ASP A 674 4.47 -42.08 -0.87
CA ASP A 674 4.54 -42.38 -2.31
C ASP A 674 3.46 -43.37 -2.78
N ARG A 675 2.86 -44.13 -1.86
CA ARG A 675 1.74 -45.04 -2.15
C ARG A 675 0.37 -44.39 -2.01
N VAL A 676 0.30 -43.12 -1.61
CA VAL A 676 -0.94 -42.31 -1.58
C VAL A 676 -1.22 -41.77 -2.98
N ASN A 677 -2.41 -42.00 -3.53
CA ASN A 677 -2.72 -41.63 -4.92
C ASN A 677 -3.45 -40.28 -5.02
N ASP A 678 -2.78 -39.19 -4.64
CA ASP A 678 -3.39 -37.86 -4.48
C ASP A 678 -2.66 -36.71 -5.23
N GLY A 679 -1.44 -36.94 -5.71
CA GLY A 679 -0.65 -35.98 -6.48
C GLY A 679 -0.09 -34.79 -5.69
N VAL A 680 -0.36 -34.70 -4.37
CA VAL A 680 0.11 -33.63 -3.49
C VAL A 680 0.96 -34.19 -2.36
N PHE A 681 0.39 -35.03 -1.49
CA PHE A 681 1.09 -35.67 -0.37
C PHE A 681 2.11 -36.70 -0.86
N SER A 682 1.84 -37.42 -1.95
CA SER A 682 2.80 -38.38 -2.52
C SER A 682 4.06 -37.79 -3.12
N THR A 683 4.04 -36.48 -3.43
CA THR A 683 5.22 -35.74 -3.88
C THR A 683 6.13 -35.30 -2.73
N LYS A 684 5.68 -35.45 -1.47
CA LYS A 684 6.37 -34.99 -0.24
C LYS A 684 6.68 -33.48 -0.21
N ALA A 685 6.01 -32.67 -1.03
CA ALA A 685 6.29 -31.23 -1.14
C ALA A 685 6.07 -30.43 0.16
N MET A 686 5.26 -30.94 1.09
CA MET A 686 5.01 -30.33 2.41
C MET A 686 5.93 -30.88 3.52
N GLY A 687 6.66 -31.96 3.23
CA GLY A 687 7.54 -32.68 4.15
C GLY A 687 7.30 -34.20 4.15
N ASP A 688 8.12 -34.91 4.92
CA ASP A 688 8.06 -36.38 5.05
C ASP A 688 6.96 -36.85 6.02
N GLY A 689 6.56 -38.13 5.93
CA GLY A 689 5.53 -38.70 6.79
C GLY A 689 4.99 -40.04 6.32
N PHE A 690 3.73 -40.32 6.68
CA PHE A 690 3.05 -41.59 6.38
C PHE A 690 1.53 -41.41 6.27
N ALA A 691 0.86 -42.41 5.70
CA ALA A 691 -0.60 -42.51 5.70
C ALA A 691 -1.06 -43.80 6.38
N VAL A 692 -2.28 -43.81 6.89
CA VAL A 692 -2.90 -44.98 7.51
C VAL A 692 -4.25 -45.23 6.87
N LYS A 693 -4.41 -46.42 6.30
CA LYS A 693 -5.70 -46.91 5.82
C LYS A 693 -6.45 -47.54 6.98
N PHE A 694 -7.62 -47.00 7.30
CA PHE A 694 -8.44 -47.48 8.41
C PHE A 694 -8.79 -48.96 8.30
N ASP A 695 -8.70 -49.70 9.41
CA ASP A 695 -9.21 -51.07 9.54
C ASP A 695 -10.72 -51.13 9.79
N ALA A 696 -11.31 -50.03 10.27
CA ALA A 696 -12.74 -49.89 10.49
C ALA A 696 -13.51 -49.62 9.19
N GLU A 697 -14.69 -50.22 9.03
CA GLU A 697 -15.51 -50.07 7.82
C GLU A 697 -16.49 -48.89 7.87
N THR A 698 -16.97 -48.50 9.06
CA THR A 698 -18.06 -47.52 9.21
C THR A 698 -17.61 -46.21 9.85
N VAL A 699 -16.79 -46.25 10.90
CA VAL A 699 -16.35 -45.06 11.63
C VAL A 699 -14.84 -45.13 11.91
N GLY A 700 -14.11 -44.12 11.44
CA GLY A 700 -12.69 -43.96 11.68
C GLY A 700 -12.44 -43.03 12.86
N ASN A 701 -11.62 -43.47 13.81
CA ASN A 701 -11.15 -42.62 14.91
C ASN A 701 -9.72 -42.16 14.60
N VAL A 702 -9.47 -40.86 14.73
CA VAL A 702 -8.17 -40.25 14.46
C VAL A 702 -7.54 -39.78 15.75
N TYR A 703 -6.26 -40.05 15.93
CA TYR A 703 -5.52 -39.82 17.15
C TYR A 703 -4.34 -38.86 16.93
N SER A 704 -3.93 -38.19 18.00
CA SER A 704 -2.69 -37.41 17.98
C SER A 704 -1.49 -38.37 17.92
N PRO A 705 -0.55 -38.18 16.98
CA PRO A 705 0.64 -39.02 16.87
C PRO A 705 1.73 -38.62 17.88
N VAL A 706 1.58 -37.48 18.55
CA VAL A 706 2.57 -36.89 19.47
C VAL A 706 1.92 -36.21 20.67
N ASP A 707 2.73 -35.93 21.69
CA ASP A 707 2.39 -34.96 22.73
C ASP A 707 2.64 -33.55 22.18
N GLY A 708 1.60 -32.70 22.12
CA GLY A 708 1.74 -31.37 21.53
C GLY A 708 0.53 -30.47 21.69
N GLU A 709 0.68 -29.22 21.25
CA GLU A 709 -0.41 -28.26 21.20
C GLU A 709 -1.05 -28.24 19.82
N VAL A 710 -2.37 -28.37 19.75
CA VAL A 710 -3.14 -28.21 18.52
C VAL A 710 -3.10 -26.73 18.11
N LYS A 711 -2.23 -26.36 17.18
CA LYS A 711 -2.10 -24.99 16.65
C LYS A 711 -3.15 -24.65 15.60
N LEU A 712 -3.72 -25.68 14.97
CA LEU A 712 -4.66 -25.52 13.87
C LEU A 712 -5.74 -26.60 13.92
N VAL A 713 -7.00 -26.19 13.78
CA VAL A 713 -8.13 -27.06 13.47
C VAL A 713 -8.85 -26.36 12.32
N PHE A 714 -8.90 -27.00 11.15
CA PHE A 714 -9.57 -26.39 10.01
C PHE A 714 -11.07 -26.23 10.30
N PRO A 715 -11.74 -25.15 9.84
CA PRO A 715 -13.17 -24.95 10.08
C PRO A 715 -14.06 -26.12 9.62
N THR A 716 -13.62 -26.83 8.59
CA THR A 716 -14.27 -28.03 8.05
C THR A 716 -13.80 -29.34 8.71
N LYS A 717 -13.03 -29.26 9.80
CA LYS A 717 -12.65 -30.37 10.71
C LYS A 717 -11.90 -31.57 10.08
N HIS A 718 -11.49 -31.47 8.82
CA HIS A 718 -10.77 -32.52 8.10
C HIS A 718 -9.26 -32.51 8.35
N ALA A 719 -8.70 -31.44 8.94
CA ALA A 719 -7.27 -31.33 9.18
C ALA A 719 -6.91 -30.60 10.48
N TYR A 720 -5.80 -31.03 11.07
CA TYR A 720 -5.31 -30.64 12.39
C TYR A 720 -3.80 -30.40 12.34
N GLY A 721 -3.35 -29.25 12.84
CA GLY A 721 -1.92 -28.94 12.99
C GLY A 721 -1.52 -29.03 14.46
N ILE A 722 -0.49 -29.79 14.77
CA ILE A 722 0.01 -30.02 16.14
C ILE A 722 1.49 -29.66 16.18
N THR A 723 1.90 -28.89 17.18
CA THR A 723 3.31 -28.55 17.40
C THR A 723 3.77 -29.14 18.73
N THR A 724 4.84 -29.92 18.71
CA THR A 724 5.44 -30.48 19.94
C THR A 724 6.24 -29.43 20.70
N LYS A 725 6.65 -29.74 21.93
CA LYS A 725 7.49 -28.82 22.73
C LYS A 725 8.88 -28.64 22.11
N GLU A 726 9.33 -29.69 21.43
CA GLU A 726 10.59 -29.79 20.70
C GLU A 726 10.55 -29.03 19.36
N GLY A 727 9.38 -28.54 18.95
CA GLY A 727 9.21 -27.73 17.74
C GLY A 727 9.03 -28.52 16.44
N VAL A 728 8.72 -29.82 16.54
CA VAL A 728 8.22 -30.61 15.41
C VAL A 728 6.78 -30.16 15.11
N GLU A 729 6.53 -29.75 13.88
CA GLU A 729 5.20 -29.37 13.40
C GLU A 729 4.60 -30.49 12.55
N LEU A 730 3.43 -30.99 12.93
CA LEU A 730 2.73 -32.08 12.25
C LEU A 730 1.39 -31.61 11.70
N LEU A 731 1.09 -32.01 10.48
CA LEU A 731 -0.22 -31.86 9.85
C LEU A 731 -0.87 -33.24 9.71
N ILE A 732 -2.04 -33.38 10.33
CA ILE A 732 -2.90 -34.55 10.19
C ILE A 732 -4.05 -34.17 9.28
N HIS A 733 -4.21 -34.88 8.17
CA HIS A 733 -5.25 -34.65 7.17
C HIS A 733 -6.08 -35.93 7.00
N ILE A 734 -7.40 -35.83 7.01
CA ILE A 734 -8.31 -36.99 6.96
C ILE A 734 -8.97 -37.03 5.59
N GLY A 735 -8.62 -38.03 4.79
CA GLY A 735 -9.08 -38.22 3.42
C GLY A 735 -8.58 -37.16 2.43
N ILE A 736 -8.72 -37.41 1.14
CA ILE A 736 -8.30 -36.47 0.08
C ILE A 736 -9.54 -35.71 -0.42
N ASP A 737 -9.41 -34.42 -0.72
CA ASP A 737 -10.50 -33.53 -1.18
C ASP A 737 -11.67 -33.33 -0.18
N THR A 738 -11.50 -33.70 1.08
CA THR A 738 -12.52 -33.63 2.13
C THR A 738 -12.91 -32.20 2.55
N VAL A 739 -12.14 -31.18 2.12
CA VAL A 739 -12.50 -29.77 2.28
C VAL A 739 -13.86 -29.45 1.64
N ALA A 740 -14.18 -30.08 0.51
CA ALA A 740 -15.41 -29.85 -0.23
C ALA A 740 -16.67 -30.29 0.54
N LEU A 741 -16.52 -31.11 1.58
CA LEU A 741 -17.60 -31.62 2.41
C LEU A 741 -18.09 -30.60 3.46
N ASN A 742 -17.45 -29.43 3.58
CA ASN A 742 -17.85 -28.36 4.50
C ASN A 742 -18.04 -28.78 5.97
N GLY A 743 -17.34 -29.85 6.40
CA GLY A 743 -17.41 -30.39 7.76
C GLY A 743 -18.47 -31.46 7.98
N GLU A 744 -19.25 -31.84 6.96
CA GLU A 744 -20.13 -33.01 7.01
C GLU A 744 -19.29 -34.31 7.08
N GLY A 745 -19.68 -35.22 7.97
CA GLY A 745 -18.95 -36.48 8.21
C GLY A 745 -17.77 -36.37 9.19
N PHE A 746 -17.50 -35.19 9.76
CA PHE A 746 -16.39 -34.98 10.70
C PHE A 746 -16.85 -34.45 12.06
N GLU A 747 -16.50 -35.17 13.11
CA GLU A 747 -16.66 -34.76 14.50
C GLU A 747 -15.26 -34.52 15.09
N SER A 748 -15.07 -33.32 15.65
CA SER A 748 -13.79 -32.92 16.22
C SER A 748 -13.90 -32.90 17.75
N PHE A 749 -12.91 -33.46 18.44
CA PHE A 749 -12.84 -33.51 19.90
C PHE A 749 -11.83 -32.53 20.48
N VAL A 750 -11.14 -31.79 19.61
CA VAL A 750 -10.10 -30.84 20.00
C VAL A 750 -10.30 -29.50 19.31
N ASN A 751 -9.94 -28.44 20.00
CA ASN A 751 -9.95 -27.06 19.52
C ASN A 751 -8.52 -26.52 19.43
N VAL A 752 -8.35 -25.45 18.66
CA VAL A 752 -7.06 -24.73 18.61
C VAL A 752 -6.67 -24.25 20.02
N GLY A 753 -5.48 -24.62 20.45
CA GLY A 753 -4.92 -24.37 21.77
C GLY A 753 -5.01 -25.55 22.74
N ASP A 754 -5.73 -26.63 22.39
CA ASP A 754 -5.78 -27.84 23.22
C ASP A 754 -4.42 -28.56 23.23
N HIS A 755 -4.00 -29.04 24.39
CA HIS A 755 -2.85 -29.95 24.50
C HIS A 755 -3.35 -31.38 24.40
N VAL A 756 -2.78 -32.12 23.46
CA VAL A 756 -3.11 -33.51 23.20
C VAL A 756 -1.93 -34.40 23.57
N LYS A 757 -2.22 -35.60 24.06
CA LYS A 757 -1.21 -36.65 24.26
C LYS A 757 -1.17 -37.58 23.05
N ALA A 758 -0.02 -38.18 22.79
CA ALA A 758 0.13 -39.24 21.79
C ALA A 758 -0.87 -40.38 22.09
N GLY A 759 -1.60 -40.81 21.07
CA GLY A 759 -2.70 -41.78 21.18
C GLY A 759 -4.03 -41.22 21.69
N GLN A 760 -4.15 -39.91 21.99
CA GLN A 760 -5.43 -39.27 22.34
C GLN A 760 -6.28 -39.06 21.09
N GLN A 761 -7.56 -39.43 21.14
CA GLN A 761 -8.48 -39.22 20.04
C GLN A 761 -8.74 -37.72 19.82
N ILE A 762 -8.56 -37.26 18.58
CA ILE A 762 -8.72 -35.85 18.19
C ILE A 762 -9.90 -35.64 17.24
N ALA A 763 -10.27 -36.66 16.48
CA ALA A 763 -11.42 -36.60 15.58
C ALA A 763 -12.06 -37.97 15.37
N LYS A 764 -13.26 -37.93 14.82
CA LYS A 764 -14.01 -39.09 14.33
C LYS A 764 -14.56 -38.74 12.95
N VAL A 765 -14.42 -39.69 12.03
CA VAL A 765 -14.85 -39.57 10.64
C VAL A 765 -15.83 -40.68 10.29
N ASP A 766 -16.90 -40.32 9.58
CA ASP A 766 -17.88 -41.25 9.03
C ASP A 766 -17.35 -41.84 7.72
N LEU A 767 -16.79 -43.06 7.78
CA LEU A 767 -16.15 -43.71 6.64
C LEU A 767 -17.18 -44.22 5.62
N GLU A 768 -18.39 -44.55 6.08
CA GLU A 768 -19.49 -44.97 5.20
C GLU A 768 -19.95 -43.78 4.34
N PHE A 769 -20.10 -42.60 4.96
CA PHE A 769 -20.39 -41.35 4.23
C PHE A 769 -19.30 -40.99 3.21
N LEU A 770 -18.01 -41.12 3.57
CA LEU A 770 -16.91 -40.85 2.65
C LEU A 770 -16.90 -41.84 1.47
N LYS A 771 -17.21 -43.12 1.73
CA LYS A 771 -17.28 -44.17 0.70
C LYS A 771 -18.46 -43.96 -0.25
N GLU A 772 -19.63 -43.56 0.25
CA GLU A 772 -20.78 -43.19 -0.58
C GLU A 772 -20.49 -42.01 -1.52
N LYS A 773 -19.64 -41.09 -1.08
CA LYS A 773 -19.17 -39.94 -1.88
C LYS A 773 -17.99 -40.27 -2.80
N GLY A 774 -17.48 -41.50 -2.78
CA GLY A 774 -16.35 -41.93 -3.60
C GLY A 774 -15.02 -41.28 -3.20
N ILE A 775 -14.89 -40.84 -1.95
CA ILE A 775 -13.70 -40.14 -1.43
C ILE A 775 -12.77 -41.12 -0.72
N GLN A 776 -11.46 -41.02 -1.02
CA GLN A 776 -10.44 -41.78 -0.31
C GLN A 776 -10.32 -41.28 1.13
N SER A 777 -10.38 -42.21 2.09
CA SER A 777 -10.56 -41.89 3.51
C SER A 777 -9.29 -41.97 4.34
N ASP A 778 -8.12 -42.29 3.75
CA ASP A 778 -6.88 -42.50 4.49
C ASP A 778 -6.50 -41.28 5.37
N ALA A 779 -6.02 -41.55 6.58
CA ALA A 779 -5.51 -40.53 7.49
C ALA A 779 -4.03 -40.30 7.22
N ILE A 780 -3.66 -39.08 6.82
CA ILE A 780 -2.32 -38.70 6.40
C ILE A 780 -1.67 -37.87 7.51
N CYS A 781 -0.43 -38.19 7.85
CA CYS A 781 0.39 -37.47 8.82
C CYS A 781 1.67 -36.98 8.15
N VAL A 782 1.91 -35.67 8.17
CA VAL A 782 3.08 -35.02 7.55
C VAL A 782 3.85 -34.21 8.59
N VAL A 783 5.16 -34.40 8.65
CA VAL A 783 6.11 -33.55 9.38
C VAL A 783 6.45 -32.37 8.48
N LEU A 784 6.10 -31.15 8.91
CA LEU A 784 6.20 -29.96 8.08
C LEU A 784 7.64 -29.40 8.04
N GLU A 785 8.07 -28.97 6.85
CA GLU A 785 9.36 -28.29 6.63
C GLU A 785 9.54 -26.97 7.41
N SER A 786 8.45 -26.40 7.94
CA SER A 786 8.48 -25.19 8.78
C SER A 786 8.88 -25.44 10.24
N GLY A 787 8.91 -26.70 10.69
CA GLY A 787 9.33 -27.09 12.03
C GLY A 787 10.85 -26.95 12.25
N THR A 788 11.26 -26.90 13.52
CA THR A 788 12.70 -26.82 13.89
C THR A 788 13.44 -28.14 13.66
N HIS A 789 12.73 -29.26 13.65
CA HIS A 789 13.21 -30.63 13.39
C HIS A 789 12.32 -31.29 12.34
N LYS A 790 12.91 -32.01 11.39
CA LYS A 790 12.20 -32.41 10.15
C LYS A 790 12.64 -33.74 9.56
N ASP A 791 13.72 -34.35 10.04
CA ASP A 791 14.24 -35.58 9.45
C ASP A 791 13.45 -36.78 9.99
N PHE A 792 12.37 -37.15 9.31
CA PHE A 792 11.53 -38.29 9.67
C PHE A 792 12.12 -39.60 9.13
N SER A 793 12.18 -40.63 10.00
CA SER A 793 12.59 -41.98 9.63
C SER A 793 11.64 -43.03 10.19
N PHE A 794 11.32 -44.04 9.37
CA PHE A 794 10.50 -45.16 9.80
C PHE A 794 11.27 -46.07 10.77
N THR A 795 10.62 -46.47 11.84
CA THR A 795 11.15 -47.44 12.82
C THR A 795 10.28 -48.69 12.95
N ASN A 796 9.20 -48.79 12.16
CA ASN A 796 8.24 -49.89 12.21
C ASN A 796 8.34 -50.79 10.95
N ASP A 797 8.99 -51.94 11.10
CA ASP A 797 9.20 -52.89 10.00
C ASP A 797 7.93 -53.65 9.59
N LYS A 798 6.88 -53.64 10.41
CA LYS A 798 5.65 -54.42 10.16
C LYS A 798 4.62 -53.68 9.32
N MET A 799 4.72 -52.34 9.20
CA MET A 799 3.80 -51.49 8.42
C MET A 799 2.30 -51.68 8.76
N VAL A 800 2.00 -52.03 10.01
CA VAL A 800 0.63 -52.18 10.53
C VAL A 800 0.52 -51.52 11.90
N ALA A 801 -0.58 -50.80 12.11
CA ALA A 801 -0.93 -50.09 13.33
C ALA A 801 -1.98 -50.85 14.16
N ASP A 802 -1.53 -51.84 14.94
CA ASP A 802 -2.41 -52.67 15.78
C ASP A 802 -2.93 -51.96 17.04
N SER A 803 -2.41 -50.79 17.40
CA SER A 803 -2.81 -50.03 18.60
C SER A 803 -2.70 -48.54 18.37
N THR A 804 -3.39 -47.73 19.17
CA THR A 804 -3.31 -46.26 19.12
C THR A 804 -1.96 -45.71 19.57
N THR A 805 -1.12 -46.54 20.18
CA THR A 805 0.23 -46.20 20.64
C THR A 805 1.32 -46.83 19.76
N THR A 806 0.95 -47.42 18.62
CA THR A 806 1.94 -48.02 17.70
C THR A 806 2.87 -46.93 17.18
N VAL A 807 4.16 -47.09 17.44
CA VAL A 807 5.20 -46.21 16.92
C VAL A 807 5.39 -46.47 15.43
N VAL A 808 5.46 -45.40 14.64
CA VAL A 808 5.66 -45.45 13.19
C VAL A 808 7.08 -45.00 12.81
N GLY A 809 7.59 -43.99 13.49
CA GLY A 809 8.93 -43.45 13.23
C GLY A 809 9.40 -42.44 14.27
N GLU A 810 10.53 -41.82 13.98
CA GLU A 810 11.12 -40.75 14.79
C GLU A 810 11.48 -39.53 13.92
N VAL A 811 11.40 -38.33 14.49
CA VAL A 811 11.85 -37.07 13.87
C VAL A 811 13.04 -36.52 14.62
N LYS A 812 14.13 -36.24 13.90
CA LYS A 812 15.38 -35.66 14.43
C LYS A 812 15.69 -34.29 13.86
#